data_AF-A0A853SUY6-F1
#
_entry.id   AF-A0A853SUY6-F1
#
_cell.length_a   1.000
_cell.length_b   1.000
_cell.length_c   1.000
_cell.angle_alpha   90.00
_cell.angle_beta   90.00
_cell.angle_gamma   90.00
#
_symmetry.space_group_name_H-M   'P 1'
#
loop_
_entity.id
_entity.type
_entity.pdbx_description
1 polymer ?
#
loop_
_entity_poly.entity_id
_entity_poly.type
_entity_poly.pdbx_seq_one_letter_code
_entity_poly.pdbx_strand_id
1 'polypeptide(L)'
;MAHAMLGMFCLLASTAMAQLPAPIKQGHPRLFLNQASFDALKPQLPNLPAAFPAAGGSISLELFAGRKDPLDSVNQPIFGEFSPSRNGFFIRHVDSYDSPAGAAGESLGFQVGFQVNGLDQYLSVARIDLKPDVWSNIQLSWNSQTHKVDLRVNGVAVPMGWRTVDGTSATPPMEWKADGQISRIGMRRNETMRNFRLLDGAGHELWQAPAMDALLNKAWYGFMERVDVRVSTLQACPLIPPASGVPELCNVATGSRGTIYETAQMLAMAYRLTGNAKYLNGALNYLDKLLVTPPVAGGEWSSGGRVGAMGILYDWLFAETGARAVPDAVGFGTYRDLTAQRIKETIAADTGQGHENLFVSMCGYQQLYITSTSFDCKKKPVYEQWDRSESKPSIAGFYISGHPFSAVNNVTVGLLAIVDEHPEVLPMIETSYAHYEKGFLAARALISVDGGHHMGFAYGVSSIPERLLLWRSALESTGTAPLLQADWQARLIYPYIYGLRHDGSFPASGDNFTTPLGSTLIGQLALGAVTDTADGVAGKFYREHVVASRSSHDALILERLLWPVQLPAAPLESLELSRHFRTSGQVLMRDSWDYANATLLEFKSTSFIAENHQHFDQNSFSLNYKAPLLLDTGLYEEYGSSHWWNYYTRSIAHNTLLIFDKNERFTRGDREFSNDGGQWFYAPRQGYPTIEEISPAGPNALDGIIRYENTPQYTYTSGNASKAYASSKLDMANGFVRNVLFLRSPSFWGKPVTVVFDSVRSKQALPATFLLHTANDPVSGAPGVTALGNGQYQLGYKAGQERIATIRNGGGMLTAQTILPLNASVRKVGGAQEGGNGCAQTDLETGAVAGNGADCRFTVRRRQADGSYLWRNQTPLVSKQQSSTSDVGVWRLEVAAPAAPALNAPEYFLHVLAVADNDGGTGPAAAPSAIRLAAAANTEALLLGSQLHVLFNRDVAPAARMDWVSTHAGGAILATGLKPGAHYALTSAPAAGGYAWSLAEAADGAGTYLSSDQGVLSIE
;
A
#
# COMPACT_ATOMS: atom_id res chain seq x y z
N MET A 1 -4.62 78.19 -11.83
CA MET A 1 -5.87 77.44 -12.05
C MET A 1 -5.71 76.06 -11.42
N ALA A 2 -6.72 75.65 -10.65
CA ALA A 2 -7.07 74.29 -10.21
C ALA A 2 -6.08 73.46 -9.34
N HIS A 3 -6.58 73.14 -8.15
CA HIS A 3 -6.15 72.08 -7.22
C HIS A 3 -6.22 70.67 -7.83
N ALA A 4 -5.44 69.71 -7.31
CA ALA A 4 -5.97 68.49 -6.67
C ALA A 4 -4.85 67.60 -6.07
N MET A 5 -5.19 67.00 -4.93
CA MET A 5 -4.36 66.25 -3.99
C MET A 5 -3.88 64.88 -4.48
N LEU A 6 -2.70 64.48 -4.00
CA LEU A 6 -2.27 63.08 -3.93
C LEU A 6 -3.19 62.30 -2.98
N GLY A 7 -3.95 61.35 -3.54
CA GLY A 7 -4.68 60.33 -2.80
C GLY A 7 -3.93 59.00 -2.83
N MET A 8 -3.54 58.55 -1.65
CA MET A 8 -2.95 57.25 -1.34
C MET A 8 -3.95 56.13 -1.70
N PHE A 9 -3.65 55.31 -2.71
CA PHE A 9 -4.43 54.11 -2.99
C PHE A 9 -3.87 52.95 -2.15
N CYS A 10 -4.60 52.61 -1.08
CA CYS A 10 -4.51 51.32 -0.44
C CYS A 10 -4.79 50.22 -1.48
N LEU A 11 -3.77 49.40 -1.77
CA LEU A 11 -3.94 48.11 -2.42
C LEU A 11 -4.68 47.19 -1.43
N LEU A 12 -5.99 47.17 -1.52
CA LEU A 12 -6.79 46.08 -0.99
C LEU A 12 -6.44 44.83 -1.81
N ALA A 13 -5.79 43.86 -1.16
CA ALA A 13 -5.66 42.51 -1.70
C ALA A 13 -7.07 41.95 -1.91
N SER A 14 -7.51 41.89 -3.17
CA SER A 14 -8.72 41.17 -3.54
C SER A 14 -8.45 39.68 -3.35
N THR A 15 -9.05 39.08 -2.32
CA THR A 15 -9.20 37.63 -2.24
C THR A 15 -10.02 37.18 -3.44
N ALA A 16 -9.35 36.67 -4.47
CA ALA A 16 -10.02 36.10 -5.64
C ALA A 16 -10.99 35.02 -5.14
N MET A 17 -12.29 35.22 -5.38
CA MET A 17 -13.29 34.18 -5.16
C MET A 17 -12.86 32.96 -5.97
N ALA A 18 -12.69 31.81 -5.32
CA ALA A 18 -12.32 30.58 -6.01
C ALA A 18 -13.46 30.22 -6.97
N GLN A 19 -13.22 30.30 -8.27
CA GLN A 19 -14.13 29.82 -9.30
C GLN A 19 -13.60 28.47 -9.80
N LEU A 20 -14.48 27.55 -10.16
CA LEU A 20 -14.08 26.30 -10.82
C LEU A 20 -13.30 26.59 -12.12
N PRO A 21 -12.30 25.76 -12.47
CA PRO A 21 -11.50 25.97 -13.68
C PRO A 21 -12.30 25.75 -14.97
N ALA A 22 -13.46 25.10 -14.87
CA ALA A 22 -14.35 24.75 -15.95
C ALA A 22 -15.79 24.63 -15.42
N PRO A 23 -16.82 24.77 -16.28
CA PRO A 23 -18.19 24.42 -15.93
C PRO A 23 -18.34 22.95 -15.53
N ILE A 24 -19.32 22.67 -14.69
CA ILE A 24 -19.72 21.29 -14.36
C ILE A 24 -20.46 20.70 -15.57
N LYS A 25 -20.02 19.53 -16.04
CA LYS A 25 -20.67 18.82 -17.16
C LYS A 25 -22.13 18.58 -16.82
N GLN A 26 -23.02 18.89 -17.75
CA GLN A 26 -24.45 18.66 -17.57
C GLN A 26 -24.82 17.18 -17.76
N GLY A 27 -25.88 16.76 -17.08
CA GLY A 27 -26.44 15.41 -17.20
C GLY A 27 -25.80 14.39 -16.26
N HIS A 28 -26.42 13.21 -16.21
CA HIS A 28 -26.10 12.13 -15.28
C HIS A 28 -25.96 10.80 -16.02
N PRO A 29 -25.05 9.89 -15.61
CA PRO A 29 -24.06 10.06 -14.54
C PRO A 29 -22.89 10.94 -14.98
N ARG A 30 -22.28 11.64 -14.01
CA ARG A 30 -21.05 12.41 -14.20
C ARG A 30 -19.97 12.11 -13.15
N LEU A 31 -20.31 11.44 -12.06
CA LEU A 31 -19.37 11.13 -10.99
C LEU A 31 -18.52 9.92 -11.41
N PHE A 32 -17.21 10.15 -11.51
CA PHE A 32 -16.14 9.22 -11.95
C PHE A 32 -16.22 8.75 -13.42
N LEU A 33 -17.42 8.63 -13.97
CA LEU A 33 -17.67 8.03 -15.28
C LEU A 33 -18.97 8.60 -15.89
N ASN A 34 -19.20 8.29 -17.17
CA ASN A 34 -20.38 8.72 -17.93
C ASN A 34 -21.16 7.53 -18.52
N GLN A 35 -22.32 7.79 -19.13
CA GLN A 35 -23.13 6.73 -19.76
C GLN A 35 -22.34 5.90 -20.80
N ALA A 36 -21.50 6.54 -21.60
CA ALA A 36 -20.68 5.86 -22.61
C ALA A 36 -19.69 4.85 -21.99
N SER A 37 -19.26 5.06 -20.75
CA SER A 37 -18.38 4.13 -20.02
C SER A 37 -19.10 2.80 -19.76
N PHE A 38 -20.37 2.86 -19.33
CA PHE A 38 -21.20 1.66 -19.18
C PHE A 38 -21.51 1.00 -20.52
N ASP A 39 -21.85 1.79 -21.54
CA ASP A 39 -22.19 1.28 -22.87
C ASP A 39 -21.01 0.56 -23.53
N ALA A 40 -19.78 1.01 -23.26
CA ALA A 40 -18.56 0.37 -23.75
C ALA A 40 -18.27 -0.97 -23.06
N LEU A 41 -18.49 -1.09 -21.74
CA LEU A 41 -18.21 -2.31 -21.00
C LEU A 41 -19.32 -3.36 -21.13
N LYS A 42 -20.59 -2.94 -21.10
CA LYS A 42 -21.76 -3.83 -21.11
C LYS A 42 -21.73 -4.95 -22.17
N PRO A 43 -21.39 -4.71 -23.45
CA PRO A 43 -21.34 -5.78 -24.46
C PRO A 43 -20.17 -6.77 -24.27
N GLN A 44 -19.19 -6.45 -23.42
CA GLN A 44 -18.06 -7.34 -23.10
C GLN A 44 -18.37 -8.28 -21.93
N LEU A 45 -19.46 -8.03 -21.18
CA LEU A 45 -19.82 -8.79 -20.00
C LEU A 45 -20.82 -9.90 -20.37
N PRO A 46 -20.70 -11.11 -19.79
CA PRO A 46 -21.61 -12.21 -20.07
C PRO A 46 -22.93 -12.07 -19.29
N ASN A 47 -23.66 -10.98 -19.58
CA ASN A 47 -24.96 -10.64 -19.02
C ASN A 47 -26.08 -11.36 -19.80
N LEU A 48 -26.13 -12.68 -19.61
CA LEU A 48 -27.16 -13.54 -20.20
C LEU A 48 -28.57 -13.20 -19.68
N PRO A 49 -29.63 -13.45 -20.46
CA PRO A 49 -31.01 -13.17 -20.05
C PRO A 49 -31.40 -13.92 -18.78
N ALA A 50 -32.18 -13.27 -17.92
CA ALA A 50 -32.63 -13.85 -16.65
C ALA A 50 -33.54 -15.08 -16.83
N ALA A 51 -34.33 -15.11 -17.92
CA ALA A 51 -35.14 -16.25 -18.31
C ALA A 51 -34.43 -17.03 -19.42
N PHE A 52 -34.10 -18.30 -19.15
CA PHE A 52 -33.52 -19.18 -20.16
C PHE A 52 -34.61 -19.69 -21.14
N PRO A 53 -34.36 -19.75 -22.47
CA PRO A 53 -35.32 -20.24 -23.47
C PRO A 53 -35.60 -21.76 -23.36
N ALA A 54 -36.31 -22.18 -22.32
CA ALA A 54 -36.53 -23.58 -21.96
C ALA A 54 -37.33 -24.39 -23.00
N ALA A 55 -38.25 -23.76 -23.73
CA ALA A 55 -39.11 -24.44 -24.71
C ALA A 55 -38.36 -24.82 -26.00
N GLY A 56 -37.30 -24.07 -26.34
CA GLY A 56 -36.45 -24.30 -27.50
C GLY A 56 -35.56 -23.09 -27.77
N GLY A 57 -34.42 -23.33 -28.41
CA GLY A 57 -33.43 -22.31 -28.73
C GLY A 57 -32.15 -22.90 -29.32
N SER A 58 -31.13 -22.05 -29.50
CA SER A 58 -29.80 -22.49 -29.95
C SER A 58 -28.66 -21.70 -29.34
N ILE A 59 -27.52 -22.35 -29.13
CA ILE A 59 -26.23 -21.74 -28.82
C ILE A 59 -25.25 -22.05 -29.96
N SER A 60 -24.49 -21.05 -30.39
CA SER A 60 -23.34 -21.23 -31.27
C SER A 60 -22.13 -20.48 -30.72
N LEU A 61 -20.93 -21.07 -30.81
CA LEU A 61 -19.68 -20.42 -30.42
C LEU A 61 -18.50 -20.92 -31.25
N GLU A 62 -17.45 -20.12 -31.32
CA GLU A 62 -16.13 -20.53 -31.81
C GLU A 62 -15.14 -20.56 -30.64
N LEU A 63 -14.45 -21.68 -30.49
CA LEU A 63 -13.48 -21.91 -29.42
C LEU A 63 -12.12 -22.25 -30.02
N PHE A 64 -11.09 -21.52 -29.60
CA PHE A 64 -9.70 -21.89 -29.72
C PHE A 64 -9.35 -22.69 -28.47
N ALA A 65 -9.46 -24.01 -28.57
CA ALA A 65 -9.39 -24.90 -27.42
C ALA A 65 -7.94 -25.07 -26.93
N GLY A 66 -7.76 -24.99 -25.62
CA GLY A 66 -6.46 -24.90 -24.96
C GLY A 66 -6.32 -25.94 -23.85
N ARG A 67 -5.06 -26.31 -23.58
CA ARG A 67 -4.73 -27.27 -22.52
C ARG A 67 -5.04 -26.69 -21.15
N LYS A 68 -5.44 -27.56 -20.22
CA LYS A 68 -5.73 -27.22 -18.82
C LYS A 68 -4.50 -26.61 -18.14
N ASP A 69 -4.68 -25.43 -17.55
CA ASP A 69 -3.73 -24.82 -16.61
C ASP A 69 -3.94 -25.39 -15.20
N PRO A 70 -2.90 -25.52 -14.36
CA PRO A 70 -3.05 -25.98 -12.98
C PRO A 70 -4.09 -25.20 -12.14
N LEU A 71 -4.40 -23.96 -12.53
CA LEU A 71 -5.36 -23.09 -11.86
C LEU A 71 -6.76 -23.08 -12.51
N ASP A 72 -6.99 -23.93 -13.52
CA ASP A 72 -8.33 -24.19 -14.07
C ASP A 72 -9.12 -25.18 -13.20
N SER A 73 -10.45 -25.06 -13.21
CA SER A 73 -11.30 -25.99 -12.46
C SER A 73 -11.29 -27.39 -13.08
N VAL A 74 -11.54 -28.41 -12.27
CA VAL A 74 -11.74 -29.78 -12.76
C VAL A 74 -12.97 -29.80 -13.68
N ASN A 75 -12.83 -30.39 -14.86
CA ASN A 75 -13.90 -30.47 -15.87
C ASN A 75 -14.50 -29.09 -16.17
N GLN A 76 -13.63 -28.13 -16.46
CA GLN A 76 -13.95 -26.71 -16.65
C GLN A 76 -15.20 -26.51 -17.54
N PRO A 77 -16.27 -25.87 -17.04
CA PRO A 77 -17.45 -25.56 -17.85
C PRO A 77 -17.15 -24.52 -18.94
N ILE A 78 -17.82 -24.68 -20.09
CA ILE A 78 -17.86 -23.74 -21.23
C ILE A 78 -19.18 -22.99 -21.25
N PHE A 79 -20.30 -23.71 -21.12
CA PHE A 79 -21.63 -23.14 -20.94
C PHE A 79 -22.41 -23.97 -19.94
N GLY A 80 -23.09 -23.31 -19.02
CA GLY A 80 -23.82 -23.94 -17.93
C GLY A 80 -22.93 -24.69 -16.95
N GLU A 81 -23.54 -25.24 -15.90
CA GLU A 81 -22.82 -25.99 -14.87
C GLU A 81 -23.45 -27.36 -14.71
N PHE A 82 -22.62 -28.40 -14.70
CA PHE A 82 -23.10 -29.75 -14.44
C PHE A 82 -23.49 -29.88 -12.97
N SER A 83 -24.74 -30.26 -12.71
CA SER A 83 -25.21 -30.62 -11.37
C SER A 83 -26.22 -31.76 -11.47
N PRO A 84 -25.99 -32.92 -10.81
CA PRO A 84 -26.90 -34.06 -10.91
C PRO A 84 -28.28 -33.78 -10.30
N SER A 85 -28.40 -32.76 -9.45
CA SER A 85 -29.63 -32.37 -8.77
C SER A 85 -30.39 -31.21 -9.43
N ARG A 86 -30.01 -30.84 -10.66
CA ARG A 86 -30.64 -29.73 -11.40
C ARG A 86 -31.07 -30.16 -12.79
N ASN A 87 -32.22 -29.64 -13.23
CA ASN A 87 -32.62 -29.74 -14.62
C ASN A 87 -31.90 -28.65 -15.42
N GLY A 88 -31.06 -29.02 -16.37
CA GLY A 88 -30.29 -28.07 -17.17
C GLY A 88 -29.39 -28.78 -18.16
N PHE A 89 -28.85 -28.07 -19.13
CA PHE A 89 -27.78 -28.59 -19.98
C PHE A 89 -26.48 -27.82 -19.77
N PHE A 90 -25.40 -28.46 -20.18
CA PHE A 90 -24.05 -27.94 -20.03
C PHE A 90 -23.17 -28.37 -21.21
N ILE A 91 -22.15 -27.56 -21.47
CA ILE A 91 -21.00 -27.86 -22.31
C ILE A 91 -19.80 -27.72 -21.38
N ARG A 92 -18.96 -28.76 -21.25
CA ARG A 92 -17.79 -28.72 -20.37
C ARG A 92 -16.62 -29.51 -20.94
N HIS A 93 -15.42 -29.14 -20.53
CA HIS A 93 -14.27 -30.04 -20.60
C HIS A 93 -14.49 -31.27 -19.72
N VAL A 94 -13.90 -32.39 -20.11
CA VAL A 94 -13.73 -33.55 -19.25
C VAL A 94 -12.25 -33.91 -19.24
N ASP A 95 -11.58 -33.62 -18.14
CA ASP A 95 -10.11 -33.65 -18.08
C ASP A 95 -9.55 -35.05 -18.41
N SER A 96 -10.28 -36.11 -18.04
CA SER A 96 -9.90 -37.50 -18.33
C SER A 96 -10.08 -37.90 -19.80
N TYR A 97 -10.71 -37.05 -20.63
CA TYR A 97 -10.85 -37.29 -22.06
C TYR A 97 -9.70 -36.67 -22.87
N ASP A 98 -8.91 -35.77 -22.26
CA ASP A 98 -7.78 -35.12 -22.91
C ASP A 98 -6.68 -36.15 -23.20
N SER A 99 -6.22 -36.17 -24.46
CA SER A 99 -5.05 -36.97 -24.87
C SER A 99 -3.75 -36.38 -24.28
N PRO A 100 -2.65 -37.15 -24.14
CA PRO A 100 -1.36 -36.59 -23.75
C PRO A 100 -0.85 -35.54 -24.75
N ALA A 101 -0.11 -34.54 -24.27
CA ALA A 101 0.50 -33.52 -25.13
C ALA A 101 1.50 -34.16 -26.11
N GLY A 102 1.42 -33.81 -27.40
CA GLY A 102 2.31 -34.34 -28.44
C GLY A 102 1.96 -35.74 -28.95
N ALA A 103 0.84 -36.33 -28.52
CA ALA A 103 0.36 -37.58 -29.07
C ALA A 103 -0.11 -37.43 -30.53
N ALA A 104 0.07 -38.48 -31.35
CA ALA A 104 -0.48 -38.52 -32.70
C ALA A 104 -2.01 -38.49 -32.65
N GLY A 105 -2.63 -37.49 -33.28
CA GLY A 105 -4.08 -37.30 -33.23
C GLY A 105 -4.59 -36.67 -31.94
N GLU A 106 -3.77 -35.82 -31.31
CA GLU A 106 -4.15 -35.14 -30.06
C GLU A 106 -5.51 -34.44 -30.13
N SER A 107 -6.27 -34.61 -29.05
CA SER A 107 -7.56 -33.97 -28.80
C SER A 107 -7.72 -33.54 -27.35
N LEU A 108 -8.62 -32.57 -27.19
CA LEU A 108 -9.20 -32.11 -25.93
C LEU A 108 -10.66 -32.56 -25.91
N GLY A 109 -11.06 -33.23 -24.83
CA GLY A 109 -12.35 -33.88 -24.77
C GLY A 109 -13.40 -33.06 -24.01
N PHE A 110 -14.58 -32.98 -24.60
CA PHE A 110 -15.71 -32.23 -24.05
C PHE A 110 -16.95 -33.11 -23.94
N GLN A 111 -17.85 -32.71 -23.05
CA GLN A 111 -19.15 -33.30 -22.89
C GLN A 111 -20.22 -32.23 -23.06
N VAL A 112 -21.20 -32.53 -23.92
CA VAL A 112 -22.45 -31.77 -24.03
C VAL A 112 -23.54 -32.66 -23.45
N GLY A 113 -24.28 -32.19 -22.45
CA GLY A 113 -25.25 -33.03 -21.76
C GLY A 113 -26.44 -32.27 -21.23
N PHE A 114 -27.61 -32.92 -21.23
CA PHE A 114 -28.87 -32.48 -20.62
C PHE A 114 -29.12 -33.36 -19.40
N GLN A 115 -29.19 -32.74 -18.22
CA GLN A 115 -29.48 -33.38 -16.95
C GLN A 115 -30.93 -33.14 -16.55
N VAL A 116 -31.53 -34.16 -15.92
CA VAL A 116 -32.81 -34.09 -15.21
C VAL A 116 -32.55 -34.48 -13.76
N ASN A 117 -33.08 -33.71 -12.83
CA ASN A 117 -32.99 -33.94 -11.40
C ASN A 117 -33.65 -35.27 -11.04
N GLY A 118 -32.96 -36.08 -10.24
CA GLY A 118 -33.46 -37.38 -9.79
C GLY A 118 -33.31 -38.52 -10.82
N LEU A 119 -32.63 -38.29 -11.94
CA LEU A 119 -32.24 -39.35 -12.87
C LEU A 119 -30.75 -39.69 -12.75
N ASP A 120 -30.46 -40.99 -12.67
CA ASP A 120 -29.09 -41.53 -12.64
C ASP A 120 -28.37 -41.43 -13.99
N GLN A 121 -29.06 -41.00 -15.04
CA GLN A 121 -28.55 -40.93 -16.41
C GLN A 121 -29.02 -39.65 -17.10
N TYR A 122 -28.23 -39.17 -18.06
CA TYR A 122 -28.53 -37.97 -18.84
C TYR A 122 -29.78 -38.17 -19.72
N LEU A 123 -30.56 -37.10 -19.88
CA LEU A 123 -31.64 -37.02 -20.88
C LEU A 123 -31.06 -37.12 -22.30
N SER A 124 -29.93 -36.47 -22.51
CA SER A 124 -29.21 -36.47 -23.76
C SER A 124 -27.75 -36.16 -23.47
N VAL A 125 -26.81 -36.85 -24.11
CA VAL A 125 -25.38 -36.61 -23.90
C VAL A 125 -24.59 -36.95 -25.16
N ALA A 126 -23.55 -36.17 -25.43
CA ALA A 126 -22.58 -36.42 -26.48
C ALA A 126 -21.17 -36.09 -25.98
N ARG A 127 -20.19 -36.86 -26.47
CA ARG A 127 -18.76 -36.53 -26.39
C ARG A 127 -18.36 -35.85 -27.68
N ILE A 128 -17.62 -34.75 -27.58
CA ILE A 128 -16.95 -34.12 -28.71
C ILE A 128 -15.46 -33.99 -28.39
N ASP A 129 -14.62 -34.20 -29.39
CA ASP A 129 -13.17 -34.10 -29.29
C ASP A 129 -12.70 -32.96 -30.21
N LEU A 130 -12.07 -31.93 -29.64
CA LEU A 130 -11.54 -30.80 -30.39
C LEU A 130 -10.03 -30.91 -30.50
N LYS A 131 -9.47 -30.51 -31.64
CA LYS A 131 -8.03 -30.37 -31.78
C LYS A 131 -7.55 -29.15 -30.96
N PRO A 132 -6.50 -29.26 -30.13
CA PRO A 132 -5.93 -28.10 -29.45
C PRO A 132 -5.38 -27.08 -30.46
N ASP A 133 -5.38 -25.81 -30.06
CA ASP A 133 -4.77 -24.70 -30.79
C ASP A 133 -5.31 -24.49 -32.22
N VAL A 134 -6.57 -24.88 -32.45
CA VAL A 134 -7.31 -24.65 -33.69
C VAL A 134 -8.71 -24.18 -33.37
N TRP A 135 -9.21 -23.21 -34.13
CA TRP A 135 -10.59 -22.75 -34.04
C TRP A 135 -11.57 -23.86 -34.40
N SER A 136 -12.48 -24.15 -33.48
CA SER A 136 -13.58 -25.08 -33.68
C SER A 136 -14.92 -24.39 -33.43
N ASN A 137 -15.91 -24.66 -34.29
CA ASN A 137 -17.26 -24.16 -34.14
C ASN A 137 -18.13 -25.21 -33.47
N ILE A 138 -18.85 -24.84 -32.40
CA ILE A 138 -19.83 -25.68 -31.71
C ILE A 138 -21.20 -25.03 -31.88
N GLN A 139 -22.19 -25.80 -32.35
CA GLN A 139 -23.57 -25.38 -32.49
C GLN A 139 -24.48 -26.42 -31.82
N LEU A 140 -25.33 -25.97 -30.90
CA LEU A 140 -26.32 -26.79 -30.21
C LEU A 140 -27.69 -26.13 -30.35
N SER A 141 -28.69 -26.87 -30.83
CA SER A 141 -30.09 -26.44 -30.76
C SER A 141 -30.95 -27.48 -30.04
N TRP A 142 -31.99 -27.01 -29.37
CA TRP A 142 -32.93 -27.87 -28.65
C TRP A 142 -34.37 -27.41 -28.90
N ASN A 143 -35.30 -28.36 -28.82
CA ASN A 143 -36.72 -28.09 -28.83
C ASN A 143 -37.42 -29.12 -27.94
N SER A 144 -37.89 -28.65 -26.79
CA SER A 144 -38.48 -29.49 -25.75
C SER A 144 -39.88 -29.99 -26.12
N GLN A 145 -40.58 -29.31 -27.03
CA GLN A 145 -41.92 -29.71 -27.49
C GLN A 145 -41.88 -30.83 -28.52
N THR A 146 -40.84 -30.84 -29.37
CA THR A 146 -40.62 -31.87 -30.40
C THR A 146 -39.61 -32.93 -29.96
N HIS A 147 -39.07 -32.80 -28.73
CA HIS A 147 -38.08 -33.69 -28.14
C HIS A 147 -36.85 -33.89 -29.05
N LYS A 148 -36.30 -32.78 -29.56
CA LYS A 148 -35.14 -32.78 -30.46
C LYS A 148 -33.96 -32.02 -29.89
N VAL A 149 -32.76 -32.58 -30.07
CA VAL A 149 -31.47 -31.92 -29.90
C VAL A 149 -30.67 -32.09 -31.19
N ASP A 150 -30.09 -31.02 -31.72
CA ASP A 150 -29.14 -31.05 -32.85
C ASP A 150 -27.82 -30.44 -32.38
N LEU A 151 -26.76 -31.25 -32.36
CA LEU A 151 -25.40 -30.85 -32.04
C LEU A 151 -24.53 -30.95 -33.29
N ARG A 152 -23.80 -29.88 -33.61
CA ARG A 152 -22.84 -29.85 -34.71
C ARG A 152 -21.50 -29.31 -34.25
N VAL A 153 -20.43 -29.93 -34.73
CA VAL A 153 -19.05 -29.47 -34.55
C VAL A 153 -18.43 -29.28 -35.92
N ASN A 154 -17.94 -28.08 -36.21
CA ASN A 154 -17.40 -27.71 -37.53
C ASN A 154 -18.37 -28.05 -38.68
N GLY A 155 -19.67 -27.85 -38.44
CA GLY A 155 -20.74 -28.16 -39.39
C GLY A 155 -21.12 -29.64 -39.51
N VAL A 156 -20.37 -30.56 -38.88
CA VAL A 156 -20.63 -31.99 -38.88
C VAL A 156 -21.58 -32.35 -37.73
N ALA A 157 -22.66 -33.07 -38.03
CA ALA A 157 -23.62 -33.53 -37.02
C ALA A 157 -22.98 -34.56 -36.08
N VAL A 158 -23.14 -34.33 -34.77
CA VAL A 158 -22.73 -35.26 -33.71
C VAL A 158 -23.98 -35.97 -33.21
N PRO A 159 -24.03 -37.31 -33.21
CA PRO A 159 -25.18 -38.06 -32.74
C PRO A 159 -25.52 -37.71 -31.28
N MET A 160 -26.74 -37.24 -31.06
CA MET A 160 -27.26 -36.88 -29.75
C MET A 160 -28.77 -37.14 -29.74
N GLY A 161 -29.23 -38.10 -28.93
CA GLY A 161 -30.62 -38.55 -28.91
C GLY A 161 -31.39 -37.99 -27.72
N TRP A 162 -32.68 -37.71 -27.90
CA TRP A 162 -33.60 -37.39 -26.80
C TRP A 162 -34.15 -38.68 -26.20
N ARG A 163 -33.95 -38.87 -24.91
CA ARG A 163 -34.29 -40.13 -24.25
C ARG A 163 -35.78 -40.26 -23.91
N THR A 164 -36.27 -41.49 -23.90
CA THR A 164 -37.59 -41.93 -23.45
C THR A 164 -37.56 -42.51 -22.03
N VAL A 165 -38.71 -42.66 -21.38
CA VAL A 165 -38.81 -43.03 -19.94
C VAL A 165 -38.02 -44.30 -19.58
N ASP A 166 -38.03 -45.32 -20.42
CA ASP A 166 -37.30 -46.59 -20.20
C ASP A 166 -36.00 -46.69 -21.03
N GLY A 167 -35.65 -45.66 -21.79
CA GLY A 167 -34.52 -45.67 -22.73
C GLY A 167 -34.77 -46.45 -24.02
N THR A 168 -36.00 -46.90 -24.29
CA THR A 168 -36.40 -47.57 -25.53
C THR A 168 -37.37 -46.71 -26.33
N SER A 169 -37.42 -46.85 -27.65
CA SER A 169 -38.36 -46.09 -28.49
C SER A 169 -39.84 -46.43 -28.26
N ALA A 170 -40.16 -47.34 -27.33
CA ALA A 170 -41.52 -47.78 -27.03
C ALA A 170 -42.22 -46.97 -25.93
N THR A 171 -41.50 -46.16 -25.14
CA THR A 171 -42.12 -45.26 -24.15
C THR A 171 -42.11 -43.80 -24.62
N PRO A 172 -43.02 -42.96 -24.09
CA PRO A 172 -43.01 -41.53 -24.41
C PRO A 172 -41.65 -40.87 -24.13
N PRO A 173 -41.26 -39.84 -24.91
CA PRO A 173 -40.09 -39.03 -24.61
C PRO A 173 -40.16 -38.46 -23.19
N MET A 174 -39.00 -38.32 -22.55
CA MET A 174 -38.93 -37.69 -21.24
C MET A 174 -39.12 -36.18 -21.38
N GLU A 175 -39.96 -35.60 -20.53
CA GLU A 175 -40.14 -34.15 -20.50
C GLU A 175 -38.94 -33.47 -19.84
N TRP A 176 -38.54 -32.32 -20.40
CA TRP A 176 -37.45 -31.51 -19.87
C TRP A 176 -37.88 -30.08 -19.61
N LYS A 177 -37.42 -29.54 -18.49
CA LYS A 177 -37.57 -28.14 -18.11
C LYS A 177 -36.19 -27.60 -17.74
N ALA A 178 -35.97 -26.31 -17.94
CA ALA A 178 -34.72 -25.65 -17.61
C ALA A 178 -34.79 -24.89 -16.27
N ASP A 179 -35.66 -25.31 -15.35
CA ASP A 179 -35.92 -24.65 -14.06
C ASP A 179 -34.74 -24.72 -13.08
N GLY A 180 -33.75 -25.58 -13.35
CA GLY A 180 -32.46 -25.62 -12.65
C GLY A 180 -31.28 -25.05 -13.47
N GLN A 181 -31.52 -24.47 -14.65
CA GLN A 181 -30.46 -24.04 -15.56
C GLN A 181 -29.62 -22.92 -14.96
N ILE A 182 -28.32 -23.16 -14.85
CA ILE A 182 -27.33 -22.13 -14.59
C ILE A 182 -26.85 -21.61 -15.95
N SER A 183 -27.03 -20.33 -16.23
CA SER A 183 -26.60 -19.68 -17.47
C SER A 183 -25.28 -18.94 -17.24
N ARG A 184 -24.16 -19.69 -17.20
CA ARG A 184 -22.80 -19.16 -17.04
C ARG A 184 -21.92 -19.57 -18.21
N ILE A 185 -20.99 -18.72 -18.59
CA ILE A 185 -20.01 -18.98 -19.64
C ILE A 185 -18.64 -19.10 -18.99
N GLY A 186 -17.96 -20.21 -19.25
CA GLY A 186 -16.62 -20.46 -18.75
C GLY A 186 -15.64 -20.74 -19.88
N MET A 187 -14.37 -20.81 -19.52
CA MET A 187 -13.28 -21.21 -20.38
C MET A 187 -12.05 -21.51 -19.52
N ARG A 188 -11.15 -22.35 -20.03
CA ARG A 188 -9.80 -22.52 -19.46
C ARG A 188 -8.97 -21.26 -19.69
N ARG A 189 -7.95 -21.02 -18.86
CA ARG A 189 -7.09 -19.82 -18.97
C ARG A 189 -6.36 -19.68 -20.29
N ASN A 190 -6.02 -20.81 -20.92
CA ASN A 190 -5.31 -20.86 -22.19
C ASN A 190 -6.25 -20.92 -23.42
N GLU A 191 -7.55 -20.67 -23.22
CA GLU A 191 -8.55 -20.69 -24.29
C GLU A 191 -8.93 -19.28 -24.76
N THR A 192 -9.43 -19.20 -26.00
CA THR A 192 -10.10 -18.00 -26.49
C THR A 192 -11.44 -18.38 -27.11
N MET A 193 -12.48 -17.62 -26.80
CA MET A 193 -13.82 -17.80 -27.38
C MET A 193 -14.25 -16.54 -28.12
N ARG A 194 -14.93 -16.73 -29.24
CA ARG A 194 -15.50 -15.65 -30.05
C ARG A 194 -16.81 -16.07 -30.69
N ASN A 195 -17.55 -15.10 -31.23
CA ASN A 195 -18.80 -15.33 -31.96
C ASN A 195 -19.83 -16.18 -31.17
N PHE A 196 -19.91 -15.99 -29.84
CA PHE A 196 -20.93 -16.65 -29.04
C PHE A 196 -22.29 -16.02 -29.33
N ARG A 197 -23.32 -16.84 -29.55
CA ARG A 197 -24.71 -16.40 -29.76
C ARG A 197 -25.67 -17.33 -29.03
N LEU A 198 -26.67 -16.75 -28.37
CA LEU A 198 -27.81 -17.44 -27.77
C LEU A 198 -29.09 -16.95 -28.44
N LEU A 199 -29.89 -17.86 -28.98
CA LEU A 199 -31.14 -17.57 -29.67
C LEU A 199 -32.31 -18.32 -29.02
N ASP A 200 -33.51 -17.73 -29.07
CA ASP A 200 -34.76 -18.40 -28.67
C ASP A 200 -35.28 -19.38 -29.75
N GLY A 201 -36.38 -20.08 -29.46
CA GLY A 201 -36.98 -21.04 -30.38
C GLY A 201 -37.61 -20.44 -31.63
N ALA A 202 -37.78 -19.12 -31.69
CA ALA A 202 -38.21 -18.37 -32.87
C ALA A 202 -37.01 -17.86 -33.69
N GLY A 203 -35.78 -18.06 -33.20
CA GLY A 203 -34.56 -17.58 -33.85
C GLY A 203 -34.22 -16.13 -33.54
N HIS A 204 -34.85 -15.51 -32.53
CA HIS A 204 -34.43 -14.19 -32.07
C HIS A 204 -33.16 -14.31 -31.23
N GLU A 205 -32.19 -13.44 -31.49
CA GLU A 205 -30.97 -13.36 -30.70
C GLU A 205 -31.27 -12.75 -29.33
N LEU A 206 -31.05 -13.53 -28.27
CA LEU A 206 -31.20 -13.09 -26.89
C LEU A 206 -29.92 -12.49 -26.33
N TRP A 207 -28.76 -12.97 -26.78
CA TRP A 207 -27.46 -12.47 -26.37
C TRP A 207 -26.35 -12.87 -27.35
N GLN A 208 -25.33 -12.02 -27.51
CA GLN A 208 -24.14 -12.32 -28.29
C GLN A 208 -22.87 -11.71 -27.67
N ALA A 209 -21.73 -12.33 -27.96
CA ALA A 209 -20.41 -11.78 -27.69
C ALA A 209 -19.46 -12.05 -28.86
N PRO A 210 -19.01 -11.00 -29.57
CA PRO A 210 -18.07 -11.13 -30.67
C PRO A 210 -16.72 -11.69 -30.22
N ALA A 211 -16.25 -11.33 -29.02
CA ALA A 211 -15.04 -11.84 -28.40
C ALA A 211 -15.24 -11.92 -26.88
N MET A 212 -14.53 -12.85 -26.22
CA MET A 212 -14.63 -13.07 -24.79
C MET A 212 -13.27 -12.89 -24.11
N ASP A 213 -13.29 -12.27 -22.92
CA ASP A 213 -12.16 -12.20 -22.00
C ASP A 213 -12.46 -13.13 -20.80
N ALA A 214 -11.70 -14.23 -20.69
CA ALA A 214 -11.86 -15.23 -19.64
C ALA A 214 -11.84 -14.63 -18.24
N LEU A 215 -10.92 -13.70 -18.03
CA LEU A 215 -10.68 -13.09 -16.74
C LEU A 215 -11.79 -12.11 -16.39
N LEU A 216 -12.23 -11.32 -17.38
CA LEU A 216 -13.37 -10.42 -17.24
C LEU A 216 -14.68 -11.19 -16.98
N ASN A 217 -14.89 -12.33 -17.64
CA ASN A 217 -16.04 -13.21 -17.39
C ASN A 217 -16.04 -13.73 -15.95
N LYS A 218 -14.89 -14.24 -15.47
CA LYS A 218 -14.75 -14.70 -14.09
C LYS A 218 -14.98 -13.57 -13.09
N ALA A 219 -14.42 -12.40 -13.36
CA ALA A 219 -14.63 -11.19 -12.57
C ALA A 219 -16.11 -10.81 -12.50
N TRP A 220 -16.83 -10.86 -13.62
CA TRP A 220 -18.25 -10.53 -13.70
C TRP A 220 -19.09 -11.44 -12.80
N TYR A 221 -18.92 -12.76 -12.89
CA TYR A 221 -19.68 -13.67 -12.04
C TYR A 221 -19.36 -13.49 -10.55
N GLY A 222 -18.09 -13.31 -10.19
CA GLY A 222 -17.68 -13.03 -8.82
C GLY A 222 -18.15 -11.67 -8.29
N PHE A 223 -18.32 -10.68 -9.18
CA PHE A 223 -18.94 -9.40 -8.86
C PHE A 223 -20.44 -9.58 -8.60
N MET A 224 -21.17 -10.21 -9.52
CA MET A 224 -22.61 -10.42 -9.40
C MET A 224 -22.99 -11.27 -8.19
N GLU A 225 -22.20 -12.30 -7.84
CA GLU A 225 -22.39 -13.09 -6.63
C GLU A 225 -22.28 -12.23 -5.36
N ARG A 226 -21.26 -11.37 -5.27
CA ARG A 226 -21.13 -10.42 -4.14
C ARG A 226 -22.30 -9.46 -4.07
N VAL A 227 -22.74 -8.93 -5.21
CA VAL A 227 -23.92 -8.05 -5.26
C VAL A 227 -25.17 -8.79 -4.78
N ASP A 228 -25.39 -10.02 -5.24
CA ASP A 228 -26.53 -10.83 -4.82
C ASP A 228 -26.54 -11.09 -3.31
N VAL A 229 -25.38 -11.40 -2.71
CA VAL A 229 -25.22 -11.53 -1.26
C VAL A 229 -25.54 -10.21 -0.54
N ARG A 230 -25.04 -9.08 -1.05
CA ARG A 230 -25.36 -7.76 -0.47
C ARG A 230 -26.86 -7.47 -0.53
N VAL A 231 -27.51 -7.70 -1.67
CA VAL A 231 -28.97 -7.53 -1.82
C VAL A 231 -29.73 -8.39 -0.81
N SER A 232 -29.40 -9.68 -0.71
CA SER A 232 -30.07 -10.58 0.24
C SER A 232 -29.87 -10.17 1.71
N THR A 233 -28.65 -9.71 2.06
CA THR A 233 -28.33 -9.24 3.40
C THR A 233 -29.12 -7.98 3.75
N LEU A 234 -29.18 -7.03 2.82
CA LEU A 234 -29.89 -5.76 2.99
C LEU A 234 -31.40 -5.94 3.12
N GLN A 235 -31.98 -6.89 2.38
CA GLN A 235 -33.38 -7.29 2.52
C GLN A 235 -33.70 -7.83 3.92
N ALA A 236 -32.75 -8.49 4.57
CA ALA A 236 -32.90 -8.98 5.94
C ALA A 236 -32.61 -7.90 7.00
N CYS A 237 -31.95 -6.80 6.65
CA CYS A 237 -31.67 -5.71 7.57
C CYS A 237 -32.96 -4.92 7.89
N PRO A 238 -33.22 -4.58 9.17
CA PRO A 238 -34.28 -3.62 9.51
C PRO A 238 -34.03 -2.26 8.84
N LEU A 239 -35.09 -1.43 8.74
CA LEU A 239 -34.99 -0.08 8.17
C LEU A 239 -34.06 0.82 9.00
N ILE A 240 -34.17 0.75 10.33
CA ILE A 240 -33.27 1.41 11.28
C ILE A 240 -32.54 0.32 12.07
N PRO A 241 -31.29 0.00 11.71
CA PRO A 241 -30.51 -1.03 12.40
C PRO A 241 -30.08 -0.60 13.81
N PRO A 242 -30.08 -1.51 14.80
CA PRO A 242 -29.48 -1.25 16.10
C PRO A 242 -27.96 -1.03 15.98
N ALA A 243 -27.36 -0.38 16.98
CA ALA A 243 -25.95 -0.01 16.97
C ALA A 243 -24.97 -1.21 17.00
N SER A 244 -25.44 -2.41 17.35
CA SER A 244 -24.64 -3.64 17.37
C SER A 244 -25.52 -4.87 17.08
N GLY A 245 -24.89 -6.01 16.76
CA GLY A 245 -25.60 -7.27 16.52
C GLY A 245 -26.25 -7.39 15.14
N VAL A 246 -25.86 -6.53 14.18
CA VAL A 246 -26.27 -6.62 12.77
C VAL A 246 -25.07 -6.84 11.86
N PRO A 247 -25.27 -7.46 10.68
CA PRO A 247 -24.25 -7.49 9.63
C PRO A 247 -23.69 -6.09 9.36
N GLU A 248 -22.40 -5.99 9.05
CA GLU A 248 -21.71 -4.72 8.81
C GLU A 248 -22.41 -3.88 7.72
N LEU A 249 -22.94 -4.54 6.68
CA LEU A 249 -23.70 -3.91 5.59
C LEU A 249 -24.96 -3.18 6.07
N CYS A 250 -25.54 -3.58 7.20
CA CYS A 250 -26.68 -2.88 7.79
C CYS A 250 -26.21 -1.62 8.54
N ASN A 251 -25.00 -1.59 9.10
CA ASN A 251 -24.55 -0.51 9.97
C ASN A 251 -24.08 0.72 9.16
N VAL A 252 -25.03 1.50 8.64
CA VAL A 252 -24.74 2.77 7.96
C VAL A 252 -24.59 3.94 8.93
N ALA A 253 -24.98 3.77 10.20
CA ALA A 253 -24.95 4.83 11.21
C ALA A 253 -23.54 5.06 11.76
N THR A 254 -22.83 4.00 12.11
CA THR A 254 -21.49 4.04 12.74
C THR A 254 -20.48 3.10 12.08
N GLY A 255 -20.85 2.46 10.97
CA GLY A 255 -20.00 1.52 10.26
C GLY A 255 -18.90 2.17 9.44
N SER A 256 -18.07 1.31 8.83
CA SER A 256 -16.95 1.75 8.01
C SER A 256 -17.41 2.60 6.82
N ARG A 257 -16.81 3.79 6.68
CA ARG A 257 -16.96 4.67 5.51
C ARG A 257 -16.80 3.93 4.18
N GLY A 258 -15.79 3.05 4.09
CA GLY A 258 -15.49 2.28 2.89
C GLY A 258 -16.62 1.32 2.54
N THR A 259 -17.09 0.55 3.53
CA THR A 259 -18.21 -0.37 3.38
C THR A 259 -19.49 0.36 2.96
N ILE A 260 -19.76 1.54 3.54
CA ILE A 260 -20.94 2.34 3.22
C ILE A 260 -20.90 2.80 1.75
N TYR A 261 -19.76 3.35 1.31
CA TYR A 261 -19.54 3.87 -0.03
C TYR A 261 -19.56 2.77 -1.10
N GLU A 262 -18.78 1.69 -0.89
CA GLU A 262 -18.65 0.59 -1.85
C GLU A 262 -19.99 -0.13 -2.08
N THR A 263 -20.81 -0.27 -1.03
CA THR A 263 -22.15 -0.89 -1.17
C THR A 263 -23.03 -0.12 -2.15
N ALA A 264 -23.05 1.21 -2.06
CA ALA A 264 -23.79 2.05 -3.00
C ALA A 264 -23.25 1.91 -4.44
N GLN A 265 -21.91 1.96 -4.60
CA GLN A 265 -21.26 1.82 -5.89
C GLN A 265 -21.57 0.48 -6.55
N MET A 266 -21.45 -0.63 -5.81
CA MET A 266 -21.72 -1.97 -6.35
C MET A 266 -23.18 -2.17 -6.76
N LEU A 267 -24.14 -1.73 -5.93
CA LEU A 267 -25.58 -1.89 -6.22
C LEU A 267 -26.00 -1.07 -7.45
N ALA A 268 -25.57 0.19 -7.52
CA ALA A 268 -25.85 1.05 -8.66
C ALA A 268 -25.17 0.53 -9.94
N MET A 269 -23.90 0.11 -9.84
CA MET A 269 -23.15 -0.47 -10.96
C MET A 269 -23.84 -1.71 -11.52
N ALA A 270 -24.28 -2.63 -10.65
CA ALA A 270 -24.97 -3.84 -11.07
C ALA A 270 -26.27 -3.54 -11.83
N TYR A 271 -27.07 -2.58 -11.35
CA TYR A 271 -28.26 -2.16 -12.09
C TYR A 271 -27.89 -1.53 -13.44
N ARG A 272 -26.91 -0.62 -13.49
CA ARG A 272 -26.53 0.07 -14.74
C ARG A 272 -25.97 -0.88 -15.80
N LEU A 273 -25.21 -1.90 -15.39
CA LEU A 273 -24.67 -2.91 -16.30
C LEU A 273 -25.73 -3.94 -16.75
N THR A 274 -26.77 -4.22 -15.94
CA THR A 274 -27.74 -5.29 -16.23
C THR A 274 -29.11 -4.81 -16.71
N GLY A 275 -29.58 -3.64 -16.25
CA GLY A 275 -30.98 -3.19 -16.34
C GLY A 275 -31.96 -3.98 -15.45
N ASN A 276 -31.47 -4.84 -14.55
CA ASN A 276 -32.33 -5.74 -13.78
C ASN A 276 -32.90 -5.06 -12.51
N ALA A 277 -34.23 -5.02 -12.40
CA ALA A 277 -34.96 -4.41 -11.30
C ALA A 277 -34.60 -4.95 -9.90
N LYS A 278 -34.10 -6.19 -9.79
CA LYS A 278 -33.59 -6.76 -8.53
C LYS A 278 -32.54 -5.85 -7.88
N TYR A 279 -31.56 -5.41 -8.68
CA TYR A 279 -30.44 -4.60 -8.19
C TYR A 279 -30.86 -3.17 -7.89
N LEU A 280 -31.80 -2.64 -8.68
CA LEU A 280 -32.42 -1.35 -8.39
C LEU A 280 -33.17 -1.37 -7.06
N ASN A 281 -34.00 -2.39 -6.81
CA ASN A 281 -34.71 -2.54 -5.54
C ASN A 281 -33.74 -2.69 -4.36
N GLY A 282 -32.62 -3.40 -4.55
CA GLY A 282 -31.56 -3.49 -3.55
C GLY A 282 -30.90 -2.13 -3.27
N ALA A 283 -30.61 -1.35 -4.32
CA ALA A 283 -30.07 0.00 -4.20
C ALA A 283 -31.02 0.95 -3.47
N LEU A 284 -32.32 0.92 -3.79
CA LEU A 284 -33.35 1.72 -3.12
C LEU A 284 -33.54 1.30 -1.66
N ASN A 285 -33.55 0.00 -1.37
CA ASN A 285 -33.60 -0.49 0.01
C ASN A 285 -32.39 -0.03 0.84
N TYR A 286 -31.21 0.03 0.23
CA TYR A 286 -30.03 0.57 0.88
C TYR A 286 -30.15 2.08 1.10
N LEU A 287 -30.65 2.81 0.10
CA LEU A 287 -30.92 4.24 0.17
C LEU A 287 -31.92 4.58 1.30
N ASP A 288 -32.97 3.77 1.49
CA ASP A 288 -33.92 3.94 2.59
C ASP A 288 -33.20 4.02 3.95
N LYS A 289 -32.23 3.12 4.18
CA LYS A 289 -31.46 3.06 5.43
C LYS A 289 -30.57 4.30 5.60
N LEU A 290 -29.96 4.78 4.52
CA LEU A 290 -29.18 6.02 4.53
C LEU A 290 -30.08 7.23 4.86
N LEU A 291 -31.29 7.27 4.30
CA LEU A 291 -32.23 8.39 4.43
C LEU A 291 -32.86 8.51 5.83
N VAL A 292 -33.10 7.40 6.51
CA VAL A 292 -33.64 7.39 7.89
C VAL A 292 -32.56 7.56 8.97
N THR A 293 -31.28 7.42 8.61
CA THR A 293 -30.18 7.51 9.58
C THR A 293 -30.04 8.95 10.08
N PRO A 294 -29.94 9.18 11.41
CA PRO A 294 -29.73 10.52 11.95
C PRO A 294 -28.48 11.19 11.35
N PRO A 295 -28.55 12.46 10.90
CA PRO A 295 -27.42 13.17 10.30
C PRO A 295 -26.14 13.14 11.15
N VAL A 296 -26.27 13.27 12.47
CA VAL A 296 -25.16 13.32 13.45
C VAL A 296 -24.50 11.96 13.74
N ALA A 297 -25.01 10.84 13.20
CA ALA A 297 -24.54 9.52 13.58
C ALA A 297 -23.13 9.19 13.05
N GLY A 298 -22.27 8.61 13.90
CA GLY A 298 -20.99 8.01 13.49
C GLY A 298 -19.90 8.99 13.06
N GLY A 299 -20.01 10.26 13.47
CA GLY A 299 -18.96 11.26 13.31
C GLY A 299 -18.66 11.61 11.86
N GLU A 300 -17.55 12.31 11.63
CA GLU A 300 -17.11 12.72 10.28
C GLU A 300 -16.95 11.49 9.40
N TRP A 301 -16.38 10.41 9.96
CA TRP A 301 -16.03 9.22 9.22
C TRP A 301 -17.22 8.53 8.56
N SER A 302 -18.23 8.18 9.35
CA SER A 302 -19.41 7.45 8.85
C SER A 302 -20.34 8.38 8.08
N SER A 303 -20.50 9.63 8.54
CA SER A 303 -21.34 10.63 7.87
C SER A 303 -20.81 10.97 6.47
N GLY A 304 -19.50 11.14 6.31
CA GLY A 304 -18.86 11.28 5.00
C GLY A 304 -19.15 10.07 4.10
N GLY A 305 -19.05 8.84 4.63
CA GLY A 305 -19.40 7.63 3.89
C GLY A 305 -20.83 7.64 3.36
N ARG A 306 -21.79 8.07 4.18
CA ARG A 306 -23.20 8.21 3.78
C ARG A 306 -23.40 9.28 2.72
N VAL A 307 -22.75 10.44 2.84
CA VAL A 307 -22.83 11.52 1.84
C VAL A 307 -22.30 11.03 0.48
N GLY A 308 -21.14 10.37 0.46
CA GLY A 308 -20.59 9.80 -0.77
C GLY A 308 -21.49 8.72 -1.38
N ALA A 309 -22.03 7.81 -0.56
CA ALA A 309 -22.96 6.77 -1.00
C ALA A 309 -24.26 7.34 -1.59
N MET A 310 -24.86 8.32 -0.92
CA MET A 310 -26.04 9.03 -1.42
C MET A 310 -25.74 9.77 -2.73
N GLY A 311 -24.57 10.40 -2.86
CA GLY A 311 -24.15 11.05 -4.09
C GLY A 311 -24.03 10.09 -5.28
N ILE A 312 -23.42 8.92 -5.08
CA ILE A 312 -23.35 7.87 -6.12
C ILE A 312 -24.74 7.37 -6.51
N LEU A 313 -25.61 7.07 -5.54
CA LEU A 313 -26.96 6.60 -5.83
C LEU A 313 -27.81 7.66 -6.53
N TYR A 314 -27.67 8.93 -6.13
CA TYR A 314 -28.34 10.05 -6.79
C TYR A 314 -27.88 10.20 -8.24
N ASP A 315 -26.57 10.26 -8.49
CA ASP A 315 -26.01 10.50 -9.82
C ASP A 315 -26.20 9.30 -10.76
N TRP A 316 -25.90 8.09 -10.29
CA TRP A 316 -25.94 6.90 -11.14
C TRP A 316 -27.36 6.38 -11.36
N LEU A 317 -28.32 6.72 -10.50
CA LEU A 317 -29.72 6.32 -10.62
C LEU A 317 -30.63 7.55 -10.76
N PHE A 318 -30.15 8.64 -11.36
CA PHE A 318 -30.82 9.94 -11.39
C PHE A 318 -32.25 9.90 -11.93
N ALA A 319 -32.48 9.16 -13.02
CA ALA A 319 -33.81 9.00 -13.59
C ALA A 319 -34.70 8.14 -12.69
N GLU A 320 -34.15 7.05 -12.16
CA GLU A 320 -34.84 6.09 -11.32
C GLU A 320 -35.27 6.64 -9.96
N THR A 321 -34.44 7.49 -9.35
CA THR A 321 -34.71 8.14 -8.06
C THR A 321 -35.68 9.30 -8.21
N GLY A 322 -35.67 10.01 -9.36
CA GLY A 322 -36.64 11.06 -9.64
C GLY A 322 -38.04 10.53 -9.99
N ALA A 323 -38.12 9.32 -10.56
CA ALA A 323 -39.39 8.73 -10.98
C ALA A 323 -40.16 8.01 -9.84
N ARG A 324 -39.59 7.89 -8.65
CA ARG A 324 -40.16 7.08 -7.55
C ARG A 324 -40.29 7.87 -6.26
N ALA A 325 -41.44 7.74 -5.62
CA ALA A 325 -41.65 8.23 -4.25
C ALA A 325 -40.91 7.34 -3.24
N VAL A 326 -40.44 7.94 -2.15
CA VAL A 326 -39.95 7.17 -1.01
C VAL A 326 -41.12 6.49 -0.28
N PRO A 327 -40.89 5.36 0.41
CA PRO A 327 -41.91 4.76 1.28
C PRO A 327 -42.31 5.71 2.42
N ASP A 328 -43.57 5.65 2.85
CA ASP A 328 -44.09 6.49 3.96
C ASP A 328 -43.26 6.37 5.26
N ALA A 329 -42.68 5.18 5.50
CA ALA A 329 -41.83 4.93 6.66
C ALA A 329 -40.46 5.63 6.60
N VAL A 330 -40.07 6.15 5.43
CA VAL A 330 -38.81 6.85 5.17
C VAL A 330 -39.01 8.37 5.13
N GLY A 331 -40.09 8.84 4.50
CA GLY A 331 -40.39 10.27 4.39
C GLY A 331 -41.44 10.58 3.33
N PHE A 332 -41.39 11.78 2.76
CA PHE A 332 -42.29 12.25 1.70
C PHE A 332 -41.49 12.79 0.51
N GLY A 333 -42.08 12.75 -0.69
CA GLY A 333 -41.45 13.22 -1.93
C GLY A 333 -40.76 12.10 -2.73
N THR A 334 -39.97 12.48 -3.73
CA THR A 334 -39.20 11.51 -4.53
C THR A 334 -37.94 11.07 -3.78
N TYR A 335 -37.39 9.90 -4.15
CA TYR A 335 -36.07 9.49 -3.65
C TYR A 335 -35.02 10.56 -3.94
N ARG A 336 -35.09 11.21 -5.11
CA ARG A 336 -34.14 12.24 -5.54
C ARG A 336 -34.18 13.46 -4.62
N ASP A 337 -35.37 14.03 -4.39
CA ASP A 337 -35.54 15.23 -3.56
C ASP A 337 -35.07 14.99 -2.12
N LEU A 338 -35.51 13.87 -1.52
CA LEU A 338 -35.16 13.55 -0.14
C LEU A 338 -33.66 13.23 0.02
N THR A 339 -33.04 12.62 -1.00
CA THR A 339 -31.59 12.36 -1.00
C THR A 339 -30.79 13.66 -1.04
N ALA A 340 -31.15 14.62 -1.89
CA ALA A 340 -30.47 15.90 -1.93
C ALA A 340 -30.63 16.70 -0.62
N GLN A 341 -31.82 16.65 -0.01
CA GLN A 341 -32.04 17.21 1.31
C GLN A 341 -31.14 16.54 2.36
N ARG A 342 -31.12 15.21 2.42
CA ARG A 342 -30.36 14.45 3.43
C ARG A 342 -28.84 14.62 3.26
N ILE A 343 -28.34 14.77 2.03
CA ILE A 343 -26.94 15.14 1.77
C ILE A 343 -26.60 16.46 2.46
N LYS A 344 -27.37 17.53 2.21
CA LYS A 344 -27.14 18.85 2.82
C LYS A 344 -27.25 18.82 4.35
N GLU A 345 -28.26 18.12 4.89
CA GLU A 345 -28.45 17.97 6.33
C GLU A 345 -27.29 17.21 7.01
N THR A 346 -26.78 16.16 6.37
CA THR A 346 -25.65 15.37 6.89
C THR A 346 -24.35 16.17 6.87
N ILE A 347 -24.11 16.97 5.82
CA ILE A 347 -22.94 17.87 5.76
C ILE A 347 -23.03 18.95 6.85
N ALA A 348 -24.22 19.53 7.07
CA ALA A 348 -24.44 20.60 8.03
C ALA A 348 -24.61 20.14 9.49
N ALA A 349 -24.61 18.83 9.74
CA ALA A 349 -24.86 18.26 11.06
C ALA A 349 -23.78 18.69 12.07
N ASP A 350 -24.21 19.15 13.24
CA ASP A 350 -23.34 19.45 14.38
C ASP A 350 -23.49 18.37 15.45
N THR A 351 -22.41 17.64 15.68
CA THR A 351 -22.32 16.57 16.70
C THR A 351 -22.07 17.13 18.11
N GLY A 352 -21.79 18.43 18.23
CA GLY A 352 -21.27 19.05 19.46
C GLY A 352 -19.77 18.84 19.66
N GLN A 353 -19.11 18.05 18.80
CA GLN A 353 -17.67 17.81 18.81
C GLN A 353 -17.09 18.25 17.46
N GLY A 354 -16.45 19.42 17.41
CA GLY A 354 -16.06 20.03 16.13
C GLY A 354 -15.18 19.15 15.22
N HIS A 355 -14.33 18.29 15.77
CA HIS A 355 -13.51 17.36 14.97
C HIS A 355 -14.32 16.22 14.33
N GLU A 356 -15.50 15.94 14.83
CA GLU A 356 -16.46 14.95 14.30
C GLU A 356 -17.46 15.57 13.32
N ASN A 357 -17.40 16.88 13.09
CA ASN A 357 -18.32 17.57 12.17
C ASN A 357 -17.76 17.55 10.75
N LEU A 358 -18.55 17.02 9.80
CA LEU A 358 -18.12 16.90 8.41
C LEU A 358 -17.81 18.27 7.77
N PHE A 359 -18.60 19.31 8.08
CA PHE A 359 -18.34 20.66 7.59
C PHE A 359 -17.03 21.28 8.11
N VAL A 360 -16.49 20.82 9.25
CA VAL A 360 -15.20 21.35 9.75
C VAL A 360 -14.05 20.90 8.85
N SER A 361 -14.14 19.73 8.22
CA SER A 361 -13.18 19.32 7.19
C SER A 361 -13.26 20.16 5.91
N MET A 362 -14.38 20.88 5.68
CA MET A 362 -14.56 21.78 4.54
C MET A 362 -14.27 23.24 4.89
N CYS A 363 -14.56 23.64 6.13
CA CYS A 363 -14.60 25.05 6.51
C CYS A 363 -13.59 25.40 7.59
N GLY A 364 -12.93 24.44 8.23
CA GLY A 364 -12.28 24.67 9.52
C GLY A 364 -13.31 24.97 10.62
N TYR A 365 -12.83 25.34 11.81
CA TYR A 365 -13.67 25.58 12.99
C TYR A 365 -14.45 26.90 12.89
N GLN A 366 -15.55 26.88 12.14
CA GLN A 366 -16.49 28.00 11.99
C GLN A 366 -17.89 27.49 11.64
N GLN A 367 -18.89 28.36 11.76
CA GLN A 367 -20.25 28.06 11.32
C GLN A 367 -20.37 28.02 9.79
N LEU A 368 -21.38 27.32 9.29
CA LEU A 368 -21.81 27.41 7.89
C LEU A 368 -22.65 28.67 7.64
N TYR A 369 -22.69 29.11 6.38
CA TYR A 369 -23.61 30.10 5.85
C TYR A 369 -24.59 29.42 4.90
N ILE A 370 -25.82 29.25 5.37
CA ILE A 370 -26.89 28.55 4.64
C ILE A 370 -28.06 29.52 4.43
N THR A 371 -28.40 29.74 3.17
CA THR A 371 -29.52 30.56 2.69
C THR A 371 -30.21 29.83 1.53
N SER A 372 -31.28 30.41 0.96
CA SER A 372 -31.93 29.84 -0.23
C SER A 372 -31.05 29.88 -1.49
N THR A 373 -29.95 30.64 -1.50
CA THR A 373 -29.06 30.80 -2.66
C THR A 373 -27.61 30.44 -2.37
N SER A 374 -27.28 30.00 -1.15
CA SER A 374 -25.92 29.63 -0.78
C SER A 374 -25.90 28.58 0.33
N PHE A 375 -25.15 27.51 0.12
CA PHE A 375 -24.74 26.53 1.10
C PHE A 375 -23.21 26.49 1.09
N ASP A 376 -22.56 27.16 2.06
CA ASP A 376 -21.11 27.38 2.05
C ASP A 376 -20.54 27.61 3.46
N CYS A 377 -19.22 27.73 3.56
CA CYS A 377 -18.54 28.22 4.75
C CYS A 377 -18.85 29.69 5.01
N LYS A 378 -19.02 30.09 6.28
CA LYS A 378 -19.24 31.50 6.66
C LYS A 378 -18.14 32.45 6.16
N LYS A 379 -16.91 31.96 6.14
CA LYS A 379 -15.77 32.57 5.46
C LYS A 379 -15.06 31.48 4.67
N LYS A 380 -14.57 31.77 3.46
CA LYS A 380 -13.76 30.79 2.72
C LYS A 380 -12.50 30.42 3.53
N PRO A 381 -12.10 29.14 3.55
CA PRO A 381 -10.84 28.73 4.16
C PRO A 381 -9.64 29.46 3.56
N VAL A 382 -8.60 29.62 4.37
CA VAL A 382 -7.32 30.19 3.94
C VAL A 382 -6.42 29.05 3.44
N TYR A 383 -5.92 29.21 2.21
CA TYR A 383 -5.08 28.25 1.49
C TYR A 383 -3.63 28.73 1.30
N GLU A 384 -3.27 29.89 1.85
CA GLU A 384 -1.94 30.48 1.70
C GLU A 384 -1.46 30.99 3.06
N GLN A 385 -0.14 31.03 3.28
CA GLN A 385 0.47 31.55 4.52
C GLN A 385 -0.18 30.93 5.76
N TRP A 386 -0.20 29.59 5.80
CA TRP A 386 -1.00 28.72 6.67
C TRP A 386 -0.87 29.00 8.17
N ASP A 387 -1.49 30.11 8.57
CA ASP A 387 -1.49 30.70 9.90
C ASP A 387 -2.35 29.83 10.83
N ARG A 388 -1.76 29.42 11.96
CA ARG A 388 -2.42 28.61 12.99
C ARG A 388 -3.44 29.39 13.82
N SER A 389 -3.54 30.71 13.64
CA SER A 389 -4.49 31.55 14.36
C SER A 389 -5.93 31.11 14.12
N GLU A 390 -6.68 30.90 15.21
CA GLU A 390 -8.12 30.62 15.20
C GLU A 390 -8.96 31.70 14.50
N SER A 391 -8.39 32.89 14.25
CA SER A 391 -9.07 33.98 13.55
C SER A 391 -9.23 33.75 12.04
N LYS A 392 -8.48 32.80 11.45
CA LYS A 392 -8.54 32.43 10.03
C LYS A 392 -9.00 30.97 9.91
N PRO A 393 -10.16 30.69 9.30
CA PRO A 393 -10.59 29.32 9.11
C PRO A 393 -9.64 28.61 8.16
N SER A 394 -9.07 27.49 8.59
CA SER A 394 -8.20 26.65 7.76
C SER A 394 -8.18 25.23 8.30
N ILE A 395 -7.82 24.29 7.41
CA ILE A 395 -7.50 22.90 7.75
C ILE A 395 -6.04 22.57 7.42
N ALA A 396 -5.19 23.58 7.23
CA ALA A 396 -3.86 23.40 6.66
C ALA A 396 -2.95 22.38 7.38
N GLY A 397 -3.05 22.29 8.71
CA GLY A 397 -2.31 21.27 9.50
C GLY A 397 -2.70 19.82 9.16
N PHE A 398 -3.79 19.61 8.44
CA PHE A 398 -4.30 18.29 8.08
C PHE A 398 -4.12 17.93 6.59
N TYR A 399 -3.51 18.78 5.76
CA TYR A 399 -3.32 18.46 4.34
C TYR A 399 -2.38 17.30 4.07
N ILE A 400 -1.45 17.03 5.00
CA ILE A 400 -0.58 15.84 4.95
C ILE A 400 -1.14 14.67 5.78
N SER A 401 -2.36 14.79 6.31
CA SER A 401 -3.09 13.74 7.05
C SER A 401 -4.17 13.05 6.19
N GLY A 402 -4.74 11.94 6.66
CA GLY A 402 -5.66 11.12 5.87
C GLY A 402 -7.16 11.46 5.97
N HIS A 403 -7.63 11.93 7.12
CA HIS A 403 -9.08 12.05 7.39
C HIS A 403 -9.73 13.17 6.56
N PRO A 404 -9.31 14.46 6.65
CA PRO A 404 -9.97 15.53 5.92
C PRO A 404 -9.94 15.37 4.41
N PHE A 405 -8.91 14.74 3.84
CA PHE A 405 -8.90 14.50 2.40
C PHE A 405 -10.05 13.58 1.97
N SER A 406 -10.37 12.59 2.79
CA SER A 406 -11.49 11.67 2.54
C SER A 406 -12.84 12.31 2.83
N ALA A 407 -12.91 13.13 3.89
CA ALA A 407 -14.06 13.95 4.25
C ALA A 407 -14.48 14.86 3.08
N VAL A 408 -13.52 15.68 2.63
CA VAL A 408 -13.69 16.63 1.53
C VAL A 408 -14.13 15.89 0.28
N ASN A 409 -13.46 14.78 -0.08
CA ASN A 409 -13.85 13.98 -1.25
C ASN A 409 -15.32 13.51 -1.20
N ASN A 410 -15.77 12.97 -0.07
CA ASN A 410 -17.14 12.48 0.03
C ASN A 410 -18.16 13.61 -0.03
N VAL A 411 -17.87 14.76 0.57
CA VAL A 411 -18.67 15.98 0.41
C VAL A 411 -18.70 16.38 -1.06
N THR A 412 -17.55 16.38 -1.76
CA THR A 412 -17.48 16.67 -3.20
C THR A 412 -18.40 15.77 -4.01
N VAL A 413 -18.35 14.45 -3.78
CA VAL A 413 -19.18 13.45 -4.47
C VAL A 413 -20.66 13.78 -4.27
N GLY A 414 -21.09 14.03 -3.03
CA GLY A 414 -22.49 14.37 -2.73
C GLY A 414 -22.95 15.69 -3.37
N LEU A 415 -22.12 16.73 -3.31
CA LEU A 415 -22.50 18.06 -3.82
C LEU A 415 -22.48 18.13 -5.36
N LEU A 416 -21.48 17.52 -6.02
CA LEU A 416 -21.44 17.42 -7.48
C LEU A 416 -22.65 16.64 -8.03
N ALA A 417 -23.19 15.69 -7.25
CA ALA A 417 -24.38 14.94 -7.64
C ALA A 417 -25.62 15.85 -7.74
N ILE A 418 -25.78 16.83 -6.85
CA ILE A 418 -27.06 17.54 -6.68
C ILE A 418 -27.09 18.94 -7.28
N VAL A 419 -25.95 19.46 -7.76
CA VAL A 419 -25.76 20.87 -8.14
C VAL A 419 -26.69 21.37 -9.24
N ASP A 420 -27.14 20.51 -10.16
CA ASP A 420 -28.04 20.91 -11.25
C ASP A 420 -29.43 21.32 -10.72
N GLU A 421 -29.94 20.60 -9.70
CA GLU A 421 -31.24 20.88 -9.07
C GLU A 421 -31.10 21.76 -7.81
N HIS A 422 -29.87 21.88 -7.27
CA HIS A 422 -29.53 22.62 -6.06
C HIS A 422 -28.32 23.55 -6.29
N PRO A 423 -28.44 24.59 -7.14
CA PRO A 423 -27.32 25.46 -7.48
C PRO A 423 -26.74 26.22 -6.27
N GLU A 424 -27.47 26.30 -5.15
CA GLU A 424 -26.98 26.90 -3.91
C GLU A 424 -25.73 26.22 -3.34
N VAL A 425 -25.44 24.95 -3.71
CA VAL A 425 -24.26 24.23 -3.22
C VAL A 425 -22.98 24.52 -4.00
N LEU A 426 -23.08 25.19 -5.15
CA LEU A 426 -21.93 25.51 -6.02
C LEU A 426 -20.77 26.18 -5.25
N PRO A 427 -21.00 27.15 -4.35
CA PRO A 427 -19.90 27.76 -3.61
C PRO A 427 -19.12 26.77 -2.73
N MET A 428 -19.78 25.77 -2.13
CA MET A 428 -19.07 24.73 -1.37
C MET A 428 -18.29 23.76 -2.27
N ILE A 429 -18.75 23.54 -3.51
CA ILE A 429 -17.99 22.78 -4.53
C ILE A 429 -16.71 23.54 -4.90
N GLU A 430 -16.77 24.87 -5.05
CA GLU A 430 -15.59 25.72 -5.27
C GLU A 430 -14.61 25.64 -4.08
N THR A 431 -15.12 25.66 -2.84
CA THR A 431 -14.32 25.41 -1.63
C THR A 431 -13.61 24.05 -1.71
N SER A 432 -14.33 23.01 -2.12
CA SER A 432 -13.77 21.68 -2.30
C SER A 432 -12.64 21.64 -3.33
N TYR A 433 -12.86 22.24 -4.52
CA TYR A 433 -11.84 22.30 -5.57
C TYR A 433 -10.57 23.02 -5.09
N ALA A 434 -10.73 24.14 -4.35
CA ALA A 434 -9.60 24.86 -3.77
C ALA A 434 -8.82 24.03 -2.75
N HIS A 435 -9.48 23.21 -1.91
CA HIS A 435 -8.78 22.26 -1.04
C HIS A 435 -7.97 21.22 -1.82
N TYR A 436 -8.50 20.73 -2.93
CA TYR A 436 -7.77 19.81 -3.81
C TYR A 436 -6.53 20.47 -4.40
N GLU A 437 -6.71 21.56 -5.14
CA GLU A 437 -5.66 22.25 -5.89
C GLU A 437 -4.60 22.85 -4.98
N LYS A 438 -5.03 23.65 -3.99
CA LYS A 438 -4.12 24.48 -3.18
C LYS A 438 -3.72 23.83 -1.86
N GLY A 439 -4.41 22.76 -1.45
CA GLY A 439 -4.18 22.05 -0.20
C GLY A 439 -3.57 20.67 -0.42
N PHE A 440 -4.41 19.66 -0.63
CA PHE A 440 -4.01 18.25 -0.66
C PHE A 440 -3.00 17.94 -1.77
N LEU A 441 -3.24 18.41 -3.00
CA LEU A 441 -2.33 18.13 -4.12
C LEU A 441 -1.05 18.95 -4.04
N ALA A 442 -1.12 20.20 -3.55
CA ALA A 442 0.07 21.00 -3.26
C ALA A 442 0.96 20.34 -2.19
N ALA A 443 0.34 19.82 -1.13
CA ALA A 443 1.04 19.07 -0.08
C ALA A 443 1.67 17.79 -0.63
N ARG A 444 0.91 17.00 -1.39
CA ARG A 444 1.39 15.77 -2.03
C ARG A 444 2.50 16.01 -3.05
N ALA A 445 2.46 17.12 -3.78
CA ALA A 445 3.53 17.50 -4.72
C ALA A 445 4.88 17.69 -4.00
N LEU A 446 4.87 18.09 -2.72
CA LEU A 446 6.07 18.20 -1.91
C LEU A 446 6.47 16.87 -1.25
N ILE A 447 5.54 16.23 -0.53
CA ILE A 447 5.86 15.03 0.29
C ILE A 447 6.00 13.75 -0.53
N SER A 448 5.44 13.71 -1.74
CA SER A 448 5.40 12.55 -2.64
C SER A 448 5.94 12.87 -4.04
N VAL A 449 6.83 13.87 -4.15
CA VAL A 449 7.40 14.38 -5.42
C VAL A 449 7.97 13.29 -6.36
N ASP A 450 8.47 12.21 -5.78
CA ASP A 450 9.04 11.03 -6.46
C ASP A 450 8.29 9.73 -6.12
N GLY A 451 7.12 9.84 -5.50
CA GLY A 451 6.20 8.75 -5.23
C GLY A 451 6.14 8.31 -3.77
N GLY A 452 7.17 8.57 -2.97
CA GLY A 452 7.26 8.13 -1.57
C GLY A 452 6.25 8.78 -0.63
N HIS A 453 6.11 8.22 0.58
CA HIS A 453 5.27 8.80 1.62
C HIS A 453 5.90 8.63 3.00
N HIS A 454 5.90 9.68 3.82
CA HIS A 454 6.52 9.70 5.15
C HIS A 454 5.87 8.72 6.15
N MET A 455 4.59 8.37 5.94
CA MET A 455 3.84 7.38 6.72
C MET A 455 4.05 5.92 6.25
N GLY A 456 5.08 5.66 5.44
CA GLY A 456 5.37 4.31 4.93
C GLY A 456 4.33 3.79 3.93
N PHE A 457 4.18 2.48 3.85
CA PHE A 457 3.41 1.81 2.78
C PHE A 457 1.92 1.79 3.04
N ALA A 458 1.49 1.41 4.24
CA ALA A 458 0.08 1.18 4.54
C ALA A 458 -0.74 2.48 4.49
N TYR A 459 -0.26 3.55 5.12
CA TYR A 459 -0.89 4.88 5.03
C TYR A 459 -0.36 5.74 3.86
N GLY A 460 0.66 5.26 3.13
CA GLY A 460 1.13 5.87 1.90
C GLY A 460 0.28 5.54 0.68
N VAL A 461 -0.41 4.39 0.68
CA VAL A 461 -1.25 3.98 -0.44
C VAL A 461 -2.47 4.89 -0.50
N SER A 462 -2.83 5.34 -1.70
CA SER A 462 -3.80 6.42 -1.82
C SER A 462 -4.79 6.18 -2.96
N SER A 463 -6.02 6.68 -2.78
CA SER A 463 -7.04 6.76 -3.83
C SER A 463 -6.94 8.03 -4.66
N ILE A 464 -5.77 8.70 -4.69
CA ILE A 464 -5.57 9.93 -5.46
C ILE A 464 -6.00 9.76 -6.93
N PRO A 465 -5.64 8.69 -7.66
CA PRO A 465 -6.07 8.52 -9.05
C PRO A 465 -7.60 8.57 -9.22
N GLU A 466 -8.36 7.86 -8.37
CA GLU A 466 -9.82 7.85 -8.40
C GLU A 466 -10.41 9.23 -8.04
N ARG A 467 -9.83 9.92 -7.06
CA ARG A 467 -10.26 11.27 -6.66
C ARG A 467 -10.03 12.32 -7.75
N LEU A 468 -8.94 12.19 -8.51
CA LEU A 468 -8.69 13.05 -9.68
C LEU A 468 -9.64 12.70 -10.83
N LEU A 469 -9.95 11.42 -11.01
CA LEU A 469 -10.93 10.95 -11.99
C LEU A 469 -12.31 11.58 -11.75
N LEU A 470 -12.74 11.75 -10.49
CA LEU A 470 -13.97 12.49 -10.15
C LEU A 470 -14.02 13.88 -10.78
N TRP A 471 -12.97 14.69 -10.60
CA TRP A 471 -12.91 16.04 -11.15
C TRP A 471 -12.85 16.04 -12.68
N ARG A 472 -12.03 15.15 -13.25
CA ARG A 472 -11.86 15.01 -14.71
C ARG A 472 -13.16 14.52 -15.39
N SER A 473 -13.98 13.73 -14.70
CA SER A 473 -15.27 13.29 -15.22
C SER A 473 -16.37 14.34 -15.03
N ALA A 474 -16.41 15.03 -13.89
CA ALA A 474 -17.48 15.95 -13.53
C ALA A 474 -17.36 17.35 -14.17
N LEU A 475 -16.16 17.79 -14.56
CA LEU A 475 -15.94 19.10 -15.17
C LEU A 475 -15.70 19.01 -16.68
N GLU A 476 -16.10 20.05 -17.42
CA GLU A 476 -15.82 20.15 -18.85
C GLU A 476 -14.31 20.14 -19.15
N SER A 477 -13.93 19.56 -20.28
CA SER A 477 -12.53 19.55 -20.70
C SER A 477 -12.15 20.93 -21.22
N THR A 478 -11.21 21.61 -20.56
CA THR A 478 -10.79 22.98 -20.90
C THR A 478 -9.57 23.06 -21.81
N GLY A 479 -9.03 21.92 -22.24
CA GLY A 479 -7.85 21.86 -23.11
C GLY A 479 -7.37 20.43 -23.37
N THR A 480 -6.11 20.30 -23.77
CA THR A 480 -5.46 19.00 -24.07
C THR A 480 -4.89 18.30 -22.84
N ALA A 481 -4.65 19.02 -21.73
CA ALA A 481 -4.14 18.45 -20.49
C ALA A 481 -5.29 18.13 -19.52
N PRO A 482 -5.33 16.91 -18.93
CA PRO A 482 -6.28 16.57 -17.87
C PRO A 482 -6.22 17.53 -16.67
N LEU A 483 -7.39 17.81 -16.08
CA LEU A 483 -7.50 18.62 -14.87
C LEU A 483 -6.70 18.02 -13.72
N LEU A 484 -6.06 18.90 -12.94
CA LEU A 484 -5.26 18.56 -11.76
C LEU A 484 -4.13 17.55 -12.04
N GLN A 485 -3.67 17.41 -13.28
CA GLN A 485 -2.55 16.54 -13.62
C GLN A 485 -1.22 17.09 -13.08
N ALA A 486 -0.37 16.20 -12.59
CA ALA A 486 0.99 16.54 -12.18
C ALA A 486 1.94 15.33 -12.30
N ASP A 487 3.20 15.59 -12.63
CA ASP A 487 4.22 14.57 -12.91
C ASP A 487 4.47 13.58 -11.76
N TRP A 488 4.23 14.00 -10.50
CA TRP A 488 4.43 13.15 -9.33
C TRP A 488 3.37 12.05 -9.19
N GLN A 489 2.20 12.20 -9.83
CA GLN A 489 1.06 11.29 -9.66
C GLN A 489 1.37 9.90 -10.22
N ALA A 490 1.94 9.82 -11.42
CA ALA A 490 2.37 8.56 -12.03
C ALA A 490 3.50 7.88 -11.23
N ARG A 491 4.22 8.62 -10.38
CA ARG A 491 5.32 8.08 -9.58
C ARG A 491 4.85 7.36 -8.32
N LEU A 492 3.60 7.55 -7.89
CA LEU A 492 3.04 6.97 -6.65
C LEU A 492 3.06 5.44 -6.61
N ILE A 493 3.10 4.75 -7.76
CA ILE A 493 3.18 3.29 -7.82
C ILE A 493 4.58 2.76 -7.50
N TYR A 494 5.64 3.56 -7.68
CA TYR A 494 7.01 3.08 -7.62
C TYR A 494 7.51 2.65 -6.25
N PRO A 495 7.10 3.24 -5.10
CA PRO A 495 7.43 2.65 -3.80
C PRO A 495 6.97 1.19 -3.70
N TYR A 496 5.80 0.85 -4.24
CA TYR A 496 5.27 -0.52 -4.20
C TYR A 496 6.02 -1.46 -5.15
N ILE A 497 6.43 -0.99 -6.34
CA ILE A 497 7.27 -1.77 -7.26
C ILE A 497 8.63 -2.08 -6.61
N TYR A 498 9.29 -1.07 -6.06
CA TYR A 498 10.61 -1.23 -5.42
C TYR A 498 10.55 -1.93 -4.06
N GLY A 499 9.45 -1.79 -3.32
CA GLY A 499 9.27 -2.30 -1.97
C GLY A 499 8.66 -3.70 -1.91
N LEU A 500 8.19 -4.26 -3.03
CA LEU A 500 7.57 -5.58 -3.03
C LEU A 500 8.56 -6.66 -2.57
N ARG A 501 8.19 -7.39 -1.51
CA ARG A 501 8.92 -8.55 -1.00
C ARG A 501 8.51 -9.83 -1.74
N HIS A 502 9.32 -10.87 -1.59
CA HIS A 502 9.11 -12.20 -2.20
C HIS A 502 7.74 -12.84 -1.88
N ASP A 503 7.11 -12.47 -0.78
CA ASP A 503 5.86 -13.02 -0.25
C ASP A 503 4.63 -12.17 -0.57
N GLY A 504 4.78 -11.11 -1.38
CA GLY A 504 3.68 -10.19 -1.69
C GLY A 504 3.45 -9.10 -0.65
N SER A 505 4.28 -9.02 0.40
CA SER A 505 4.23 -7.97 1.43
C SER A 505 5.15 -6.79 1.14
N PHE A 506 5.12 -5.77 2.00
CA PHE A 506 5.95 -4.56 1.93
C PHE A 506 6.67 -4.33 3.27
N PRO A 507 7.77 -3.55 3.30
CA PRO A 507 8.40 -3.13 4.55
C PRO A 507 7.43 -2.49 5.53
N ALA A 508 7.55 -2.84 6.81
CA ALA A 508 6.67 -2.41 7.88
C ALA A 508 7.00 -0.99 8.42
N SER A 509 7.27 -0.03 7.53
CA SER A 509 7.58 1.35 7.92
C SER A 509 6.31 2.13 8.27
N GLY A 510 6.36 2.91 9.35
CA GLY A 510 5.20 3.65 9.87
C GLY A 510 4.16 2.72 10.50
N ASP A 511 2.96 3.24 10.77
CA ASP A 511 1.85 2.39 11.23
C ASP A 511 1.44 1.43 10.10
N ASN A 512 1.70 0.15 10.32
CA ASN A 512 1.60 -0.87 9.27
C ASN A 512 0.43 -1.82 9.50
N PHE A 513 -0.60 -1.70 8.68
CA PHE A 513 -1.67 -2.70 8.56
C PHE A 513 -1.44 -3.60 7.35
N THR A 514 -2.18 -4.71 7.28
CA THR A 514 -2.12 -5.62 6.13
C THR A 514 -2.44 -4.86 4.85
N THR A 515 -1.44 -4.70 3.98
CA THR A 515 -1.58 -4.02 2.69
C THR A 515 -1.38 -5.06 1.58
N PRO A 516 -2.46 -5.70 1.08
CA PRO A 516 -2.32 -6.75 0.07
C PRO A 516 -1.84 -6.15 -1.26
N LEU A 517 -0.88 -6.82 -1.90
CA LEU A 517 -0.45 -6.50 -3.27
C LEU A 517 -1.63 -6.40 -4.24
N GLY A 518 -2.61 -7.31 -4.11
CA GLY A 518 -3.81 -7.36 -4.93
C GLY A 518 -4.88 -6.33 -4.57
N SER A 519 -4.64 -5.42 -3.63
CA SER A 519 -5.61 -4.39 -3.25
C SER A 519 -6.01 -3.51 -4.44
N THR A 520 -7.24 -2.99 -4.41
CA THR A 520 -7.72 -2.06 -5.43
C THR A 520 -6.87 -0.79 -5.45
N LEU A 521 -6.51 -0.24 -4.28
CA LEU A 521 -5.71 0.99 -4.21
C LEU A 521 -4.37 0.89 -4.94
N ILE A 522 -3.63 -0.22 -4.81
CA ILE A 522 -2.39 -0.42 -5.58
C ILE A 522 -2.70 -0.55 -7.09
N GLY A 523 -3.78 -1.26 -7.43
CA GLY A 523 -4.26 -1.35 -8.82
C GLY A 523 -4.57 0.03 -9.41
N GLN A 524 -5.25 0.90 -8.66
CA GLN A 524 -5.58 2.27 -9.08
C GLN A 524 -4.33 3.14 -9.27
N LEU A 525 -3.30 3.00 -8.42
CA LEU A 525 -2.02 3.70 -8.62
C LEU A 525 -1.36 3.30 -9.95
N ALA A 526 -1.35 2.01 -10.25
CA ALA A 526 -0.77 1.50 -11.51
C ALA A 526 -1.60 1.94 -12.73
N LEU A 527 -2.92 1.76 -12.69
CA LEU A 527 -3.83 2.16 -13.77
C LEU A 527 -3.87 3.68 -13.98
N GLY A 528 -3.75 4.46 -12.91
CA GLY A 528 -3.60 5.92 -12.98
C GLY A 528 -2.31 6.33 -13.69
N ALA A 529 -1.17 5.70 -13.36
CA ALA A 529 0.09 5.94 -14.06
C ALA A 529 0.02 5.56 -15.55
N VAL A 530 -0.61 4.43 -15.88
CA VAL A 530 -0.87 4.02 -17.26
C VAL A 530 -1.73 5.04 -18.00
N THR A 531 -2.80 5.52 -17.37
CA THR A 531 -3.73 6.48 -17.97
C THR A 531 -3.06 7.82 -18.24
N ASP A 532 -2.27 8.31 -17.28
CA ASP A 532 -1.70 9.66 -17.35
C ASP A 532 -0.41 9.72 -18.18
N THR A 533 0.34 8.61 -18.30
CA THR A 533 1.69 8.61 -18.91
C THR A 533 2.02 7.42 -19.81
N ALA A 534 1.08 6.47 -20.02
CA ALA A 534 1.33 5.21 -20.72
C ALA A 534 2.50 4.39 -20.14
N ASP A 535 2.67 4.43 -18.81
CA ASP A 535 3.76 3.75 -18.09
C ASP A 535 3.71 2.22 -18.28
N GLY A 536 4.63 1.69 -19.10
CA GLY A 536 4.75 0.27 -19.40
C GLY A 536 5.17 -0.60 -18.22
N VAL A 537 5.94 -0.06 -17.28
CA VAL A 537 6.36 -0.78 -16.07
C VAL A 537 5.16 -0.94 -15.15
N ALA A 538 4.39 0.14 -14.92
CA ALA A 538 3.16 0.10 -14.14
C ALA A 538 2.12 -0.85 -14.75
N GLY A 539 1.95 -0.83 -16.07
CA GLY A 539 1.04 -1.73 -16.79
C GLY A 539 1.43 -3.20 -16.69
N LYS A 540 2.73 -3.52 -16.80
CA LYS A 540 3.26 -4.87 -16.56
C LYS A 540 3.06 -5.28 -15.10
N PHE A 541 3.40 -4.42 -14.14
CA PHE A 541 3.26 -4.69 -12.71
C PHE A 541 1.81 -4.96 -12.30
N TYR A 542 0.87 -4.16 -12.80
CA TYR A 542 -0.56 -4.39 -12.59
C TYR A 542 -0.99 -5.78 -13.06
N ARG A 543 -0.63 -6.15 -14.30
CA ARG A 543 -1.04 -7.43 -14.90
C ARG A 543 -0.39 -8.64 -14.22
N GLU A 544 0.92 -8.60 -13.98
CA GLU A 544 1.70 -9.78 -13.58
C GLU A 544 1.83 -9.95 -12.06
N HIS A 545 1.63 -8.88 -11.28
CA HIS A 545 1.76 -8.92 -9.82
C HIS A 545 0.45 -8.59 -9.11
N VAL A 546 -0.17 -7.44 -9.41
CA VAL A 546 -1.41 -7.01 -8.73
C VAL A 546 -2.55 -7.97 -9.03
N VAL A 547 -2.91 -8.14 -10.30
CA VAL A 547 -4.01 -9.01 -10.72
C VAL A 547 -3.72 -10.47 -10.38
N ALA A 548 -2.49 -10.95 -10.63
CA ALA A 548 -2.11 -12.34 -10.34
C ALA A 548 -2.19 -12.71 -8.85
N SER A 549 -1.99 -11.75 -7.94
CA SER A 549 -2.07 -11.97 -6.49
C SER A 549 -3.50 -12.00 -5.92
N ARG A 550 -4.50 -11.65 -6.73
CA ARG A 550 -5.89 -11.60 -6.27
C ARG A 550 -6.50 -12.99 -6.18
N SER A 551 -7.02 -13.33 -5.00
CA SER A 551 -7.86 -14.52 -4.82
C SER A 551 -9.20 -14.39 -5.57
N SER A 552 -9.68 -13.16 -5.74
CA SER A 552 -10.94 -12.84 -6.42
C SER A 552 -10.79 -11.61 -7.32
N HIS A 553 -11.43 -11.65 -8.49
CA HIS A 553 -11.17 -10.70 -9.59
C HIS A 553 -12.34 -9.72 -9.86
N ASP A 554 -13.39 -9.76 -9.05
CA ASP A 554 -14.55 -8.85 -9.05
C ASP A 554 -14.20 -7.36 -9.24
N ALA A 555 -13.15 -6.87 -8.57
CA ALA A 555 -12.67 -5.50 -8.69
C ALA A 555 -12.33 -5.08 -10.12
N LEU A 556 -12.00 -6.04 -11.01
CA LEU A 556 -11.74 -5.76 -12.42
C LEU A 556 -12.95 -5.11 -13.12
N ILE A 557 -14.18 -5.37 -12.67
CA ILE A 557 -15.38 -4.75 -13.27
C ILE A 557 -15.35 -3.23 -13.07
N LEU A 558 -15.09 -2.80 -11.83
CA LEU A 558 -14.97 -1.38 -11.53
C LEU A 558 -13.72 -0.78 -12.19
N GLU A 559 -12.59 -1.48 -12.15
CA GLU A 559 -11.34 -0.99 -12.75
C GLU A 559 -11.46 -0.78 -14.27
N ARG A 560 -12.13 -1.68 -14.99
CA ARG A 560 -12.39 -1.52 -16.44
C ARG A 560 -13.34 -0.35 -16.75
N LEU A 561 -14.26 -0.02 -15.84
CA LEU A 561 -15.13 1.15 -15.99
C LEU A 561 -14.37 2.45 -15.74
N LEU A 562 -13.56 2.51 -14.68
CA LEU A 562 -12.84 3.70 -14.27
C LEU A 562 -11.61 3.98 -15.15
N TRP A 563 -10.94 2.93 -15.64
CA TRP A 563 -9.73 3.03 -16.47
C TRP A 563 -9.85 2.15 -17.73
N PRO A 564 -10.60 2.61 -18.76
CA PRO A 564 -10.74 1.88 -20.03
C PRO A 564 -9.50 2.03 -20.92
N VAL A 565 -8.32 1.70 -20.37
CA VAL A 565 -7.01 1.87 -21.02
C VAL A 565 -6.44 0.53 -21.48
N GLN A 566 -5.71 0.56 -22.59
CA GLN A 566 -4.87 -0.57 -22.98
C GLN A 566 -3.64 -0.61 -22.07
N LEU A 567 -3.29 -1.79 -21.56
CA LEU A 567 -2.13 -1.96 -20.68
C LEU A 567 -0.84 -2.04 -21.51
N PRO A 568 0.06 -1.04 -21.46
CA PRO A 568 1.39 -1.17 -22.02
C PRO A 568 2.24 -2.15 -21.19
N ALA A 569 3.38 -2.56 -21.75
CA ALA A 569 4.33 -3.43 -21.05
C ALA A 569 5.75 -2.97 -21.31
N ALA A 570 6.52 -2.80 -20.23
CA ALA A 570 7.97 -2.61 -20.24
C ALA A 570 8.59 -3.53 -19.16
N PRO A 571 9.81 -4.04 -19.37
CA PRO A 571 10.50 -4.90 -18.40
C PRO A 571 10.78 -4.16 -17.09
N LEU A 572 10.74 -4.86 -15.95
CA LEU A 572 11.15 -4.26 -14.66
C LEU A 572 12.65 -3.94 -14.68
N GLU A 573 13.41 -4.71 -15.45
CA GLU A 573 14.85 -4.60 -15.66
C GLU A 573 15.27 -3.28 -16.32
N SER A 574 14.33 -2.48 -16.87
CA SER A 574 14.63 -1.11 -17.29
C SER A 574 14.76 -0.14 -16.12
N LEU A 575 14.36 -0.54 -14.91
CA LEU A 575 14.49 0.26 -13.71
C LEU A 575 15.83 -0.01 -13.03
N GLU A 576 16.42 1.05 -12.48
CA GLU A 576 17.55 0.94 -11.57
C GLU A 576 17.21 0.09 -10.34
N LEU A 577 18.18 -0.63 -9.80
CA LEU A 577 17.98 -1.53 -8.66
C LEU A 577 17.87 -0.80 -7.32
N SER A 578 18.09 0.51 -7.27
CA SER A 578 17.76 1.33 -6.11
C SER A 578 17.02 2.59 -6.52
N ARG A 579 16.18 3.10 -5.62
CA ARG A 579 15.55 4.41 -5.77
C ARG A 579 15.52 5.15 -4.44
N HIS A 580 15.83 6.44 -4.50
CA HIS A 580 15.70 7.39 -3.41
C HIS A 580 14.42 8.21 -3.57
N PHE A 581 13.52 8.10 -2.60
CA PHE A 581 12.32 8.91 -2.46
C PHE A 581 12.62 10.07 -1.50
N ARG A 582 12.90 11.25 -2.07
CA ARG A 582 13.71 12.31 -1.42
C ARG A 582 13.05 12.95 -0.22
N THR A 583 11.75 13.22 -0.30
CA THR A 583 11.05 13.87 0.82
C THR A 583 10.63 12.88 1.89
N SER A 584 10.15 11.68 1.50
CA SER A 584 9.86 10.61 2.46
C SER A 584 11.13 10.04 3.10
N GLY A 585 12.29 10.25 2.46
CA GLY A 585 13.60 9.85 2.94
C GLY A 585 13.86 8.36 2.84
N GLN A 586 13.09 7.64 2.02
CA GLN A 586 13.26 6.19 1.84
C GLN A 586 14.22 5.93 0.68
N VAL A 587 15.20 5.07 0.91
CA VAL A 587 16.05 4.48 -0.12
C VAL A 587 15.79 2.98 -0.14
N LEU A 588 15.16 2.51 -1.21
CA LEU A 588 14.92 1.08 -1.43
C LEU A 588 16.04 0.54 -2.31
N MET A 589 16.72 -0.51 -1.85
CA MET A 589 17.91 -1.08 -2.48
C MET A 589 17.71 -2.57 -2.73
N ARG A 590 17.90 -2.99 -3.99
CA ARG A 590 17.77 -4.38 -4.42
C ARG A 590 19.05 -4.85 -5.11
N ASP A 591 19.24 -6.15 -5.14
CA ASP A 591 20.27 -6.82 -5.94
C ASP A 591 19.73 -7.35 -7.29
N SER A 592 18.42 -7.61 -7.37
CA SER A 592 17.75 -7.99 -8.61
C SER A 592 16.24 -7.66 -8.59
N TRP A 593 15.60 -7.77 -9.76
CA TRP A 593 14.14 -7.71 -9.91
C TRP A 593 13.46 -9.09 -9.79
N ASP A 594 14.21 -10.17 -9.55
CA ASP A 594 13.65 -11.47 -9.19
C ASP A 594 13.16 -11.42 -7.74
N TYR A 595 11.89 -11.00 -7.55
CA TYR A 595 11.31 -10.84 -6.22
C TYR A 595 11.49 -12.06 -5.31
N ALA A 596 11.50 -13.28 -5.85
CA ALA A 596 11.64 -14.51 -5.07
C ALA A 596 13.04 -14.69 -4.46
N ASN A 597 14.09 -14.20 -5.13
CA ASN A 597 15.48 -14.36 -4.74
C ASN A 597 16.23 -13.04 -4.51
N ALA A 598 15.52 -11.90 -4.50
CA ALA A 598 16.10 -10.60 -4.27
C ALA A 598 16.25 -10.30 -2.77
N THR A 599 17.38 -9.68 -2.43
CA THR A 599 17.52 -8.92 -1.19
C THR A 599 16.85 -7.56 -1.39
N LEU A 600 16.06 -7.13 -0.41
CA LEU A 600 15.52 -5.78 -0.31
C LEU A 600 16.00 -5.16 1.00
N LEU A 601 16.78 -4.09 0.91
CA LEU A 601 17.13 -3.24 2.04
C LEU A 601 16.39 -1.90 1.91
N GLU A 602 15.68 -1.50 2.96
CA GLU A 602 15.13 -0.16 3.11
C GLU A 602 16.03 0.61 4.08
N PHE A 603 16.47 1.81 3.69
CA PHE A 603 17.06 2.79 4.60
C PHE A 603 16.18 4.03 4.64
N LYS A 604 15.89 4.56 5.83
CA LYS A 604 14.96 5.68 6.02
C LYS A 604 15.58 6.81 6.82
N SER A 605 15.56 8.01 6.26
CA SER A 605 15.85 9.28 6.94
C SER A 605 15.04 10.39 6.27
N THR A 606 13.84 10.63 6.78
CA THR A 606 12.85 11.58 6.26
C THR A 606 13.33 13.03 6.43
N SER A 607 13.04 13.88 5.46
CA SER A 607 13.45 15.29 5.42
C SER A 607 12.66 16.19 6.38
N PHE A 608 11.67 15.64 7.09
CA PHE A 608 10.87 16.33 8.11
C PHE A 608 10.28 15.33 9.10
N ILE A 609 9.73 15.84 10.20
CA ILE A 609 9.04 15.05 11.23
C ILE A 609 7.59 15.52 11.40
N ALA A 610 6.66 14.59 11.49
CA ALA A 610 5.25 14.80 11.81
C ALA A 610 4.74 13.67 12.73
N GLU A 611 3.72 13.95 13.56
CA GLU A 611 3.00 12.93 14.32
C GLU A 611 2.11 12.10 13.38
N ASN A 612 1.02 11.52 13.89
CA ASN A 612 0.14 10.61 13.16
C ASN A 612 0.90 9.32 12.83
N HIS A 613 0.79 8.74 11.64
CA HIS A 613 1.32 7.41 11.33
C HIS A 613 2.83 7.35 11.00
N GLN A 614 3.59 8.44 11.23
CA GLN A 614 5.03 8.51 11.03
C GLN A 614 5.72 8.15 12.35
N HIS A 615 6.80 7.36 12.25
CA HIS A 615 7.55 6.92 13.42
C HIS A 615 8.81 7.77 13.65
N PHE A 616 9.35 7.67 14.85
CA PHE A 616 10.62 8.25 15.28
C PHE A 616 11.80 7.35 14.87
N ASP A 617 11.88 7.09 13.56
CA ASP A 617 12.70 6.06 12.93
C ASP A 617 13.82 6.63 12.03
N GLN A 618 14.26 7.87 12.28
CA GLN A 618 15.26 8.49 11.42
C GLN A 618 16.59 7.72 11.48
N ASN A 619 17.21 7.54 10.31
CA ASN A 619 18.37 6.68 10.07
C ASN A 619 18.12 5.18 10.37
N SER A 620 16.88 4.70 10.42
CA SER A 620 16.57 3.26 10.53
C SER A 620 16.80 2.52 9.20
N PHE A 621 16.99 1.21 9.27
CA PHE A 621 17.01 0.33 8.10
C PHE A 621 16.31 -1.01 8.38
N SER A 622 15.73 -1.64 7.35
CA SER A 622 15.18 -2.99 7.41
C SER A 622 15.71 -3.83 6.25
N LEU A 623 15.73 -5.17 6.39
CA LEU A 623 16.28 -6.07 5.38
C LEU A 623 15.44 -7.34 5.26
N ASN A 624 15.01 -7.64 4.04
CA ASN A 624 14.34 -8.88 3.67
C ASN A 624 15.15 -9.66 2.62
N TYR A 625 15.36 -10.95 2.86
CA TYR A 625 15.84 -11.90 1.85
C TYR A 625 15.21 -13.27 2.14
N LYS A 626 14.31 -13.74 1.29
CA LYS A 626 13.49 -14.97 1.49
C LYS A 626 12.70 -15.09 2.82
N ALA A 627 12.72 -14.03 3.62
CA ALA A 627 11.91 -13.68 4.78
C ALA A 627 12.46 -12.35 5.35
N PRO A 628 11.69 -11.62 6.19
CA PRO A 628 12.22 -10.50 6.95
C PRO A 628 13.32 -10.94 7.91
N LEU A 629 14.52 -10.38 7.79
CA LEU A 629 15.68 -10.73 8.63
C LEU A 629 15.97 -9.64 9.65
N LEU A 630 16.00 -8.38 9.19
CA LEU A 630 16.09 -7.20 10.03
C LEU A 630 14.80 -6.41 9.96
N LEU A 631 14.27 -6.06 11.12
CA LEU A 631 12.88 -5.64 11.26
C LEU A 631 12.73 -4.20 11.71
N ASP A 632 11.58 -3.64 11.36
CA ASP A 632 10.97 -2.50 12.05
C ASP A 632 9.86 -3.08 12.95
N THR A 633 10.03 -3.04 14.28
CA THR A 633 9.33 -3.95 15.20
C THR A 633 8.18 -3.35 15.98
N GLY A 634 7.39 -4.21 16.61
CA GLY A 634 6.13 -3.85 17.27
C GLY A 634 4.93 -4.12 16.36
N LEU A 635 3.74 -3.80 16.84
CA LEU A 635 2.50 -4.13 16.14
C LEU A 635 1.59 -2.90 16.14
N TYR A 636 1.06 -2.53 14.98
CA TYR A 636 -0.03 -1.56 14.93
C TYR A 636 -1.34 -2.22 15.35
N GLU A 637 -1.73 -2.05 16.60
CA GLU A 637 -2.94 -2.61 17.18
C GLU A 637 -4.05 -1.58 17.34
N GLU A 638 -3.72 -0.37 17.79
CA GLU A 638 -4.66 0.73 18.01
C GLU A 638 -3.90 2.05 18.07
N TYR A 639 -4.43 3.09 17.42
CA TYR A 639 -3.81 4.41 17.42
C TYR A 639 -3.85 5.02 18.83
N GLY A 640 -2.69 5.45 19.33
CA GLY A 640 -2.61 6.14 20.62
C GLY A 640 -2.68 5.25 21.87
N SER A 641 -2.58 3.92 21.72
CA SER A 641 -2.41 2.98 22.83
C SER A 641 -1.10 3.22 23.61
N SER A 642 -0.92 2.53 24.75
CA SER A 642 0.38 2.54 25.45
C SER A 642 1.51 1.99 24.60
N HIS A 643 1.32 0.87 23.88
CA HIS A 643 2.35 0.30 23.00
C HIS A 643 2.71 1.28 21.88
N TRP A 644 1.72 1.89 21.26
CA TRP A 644 1.88 2.88 20.20
C TRP A 644 2.78 4.05 20.63
N TRP A 645 2.46 4.69 21.77
CA TRP A 645 3.22 5.85 22.28
C TRP A 645 4.57 5.53 22.92
N ASN A 646 4.75 4.32 23.45
CA ASN A 646 5.90 4.00 24.29
C ASN A 646 6.90 3.03 23.66
N TYR A 647 6.53 2.30 22.61
CA TYR A 647 7.42 1.38 21.91
C TYR A 647 7.30 1.52 20.39
N TYR A 648 6.13 1.23 19.81
CA TYR A 648 5.99 0.98 18.37
C TYR A 648 6.43 2.15 17.49
N THR A 649 6.03 3.39 17.85
CA THR A 649 6.42 4.59 17.09
C THR A 649 7.81 5.11 17.46
N ARG A 650 8.49 4.52 18.45
CA ARG A 650 9.65 5.09 19.15
C ARG A 650 10.96 4.50 18.62
N SER A 651 12.06 5.26 18.68
CA SER A 651 13.37 4.85 18.18
C SER A 651 13.84 3.48 18.66
N ILE A 652 13.46 3.04 19.86
CA ILE A 652 13.78 1.70 20.39
C ILE A 652 13.14 0.53 19.64
N ALA A 653 12.14 0.76 18.78
CA ALA A 653 11.53 -0.26 17.93
C ALA A 653 12.26 -0.44 16.59
N HIS A 654 13.23 0.41 16.29
CA HIS A 654 13.82 0.58 14.96
C HIS A 654 15.34 0.33 14.98
N ASN A 655 15.93 -0.02 13.83
CA ASN A 655 17.37 -0.25 13.69
C ASN A 655 18.14 1.08 13.60
N THR A 656 18.09 1.87 14.66
CA THR A 656 18.71 3.21 14.76
C THR A 656 19.58 3.31 16.02
N LEU A 657 19.85 4.51 16.52
CA LEU A 657 20.63 4.76 17.73
C LEU A 657 19.78 5.32 18.88
N LEU A 658 20.14 4.94 20.10
CA LEU A 658 19.63 5.52 21.35
C LEU A 658 20.75 6.26 22.07
N ILE A 659 20.45 7.45 22.58
CA ILE A 659 21.35 8.26 23.40
C ILE A 659 20.56 8.69 24.64
N PHE A 660 20.70 7.91 25.71
CA PHE A 660 19.84 8.04 26.89
C PHE A 660 20.31 9.16 27.82
N ASP A 661 19.48 10.20 27.94
CA ASP A 661 19.59 11.21 28.99
C ASP A 661 18.48 10.98 30.03
N LYS A 662 18.88 10.69 31.28
CA LYS A 662 17.92 10.48 32.38
C LYS A 662 17.07 11.72 32.69
N ASN A 663 17.53 12.92 32.33
CA ASN A 663 16.85 14.19 32.58
C ASN A 663 15.88 14.57 31.46
N GLU A 664 15.98 13.92 30.30
CA GLU A 664 15.07 14.15 29.19
C GLU A 664 13.65 13.68 29.51
N ARG A 665 12.66 14.41 28.99
CA ARG A 665 11.24 14.16 29.18
C ARG A 665 10.55 14.17 27.82
N PHE A 666 9.76 13.12 27.58
CA PHE A 666 8.99 12.94 26.36
C PHE A 666 7.53 13.21 26.72
N THR A 667 7.03 14.42 26.40
CA THR A 667 5.70 14.87 26.84
C THR A 667 4.81 15.28 25.67
N ARG A 668 3.50 15.11 25.84
CA ARG A 668 2.45 15.66 24.96
C ARG A 668 1.27 16.11 25.82
N GLY A 669 1.02 17.42 25.83
CA GLY A 669 0.16 18.02 26.86
C GLY A 669 0.70 17.70 28.26
N ASP A 670 -0.19 17.28 29.16
CA ASP A 670 0.17 16.92 30.54
C ASP A 670 0.67 15.47 30.70
N ARG A 671 0.76 14.69 29.61
CA ARG A 671 1.15 13.28 29.65
C ARG A 671 2.64 13.10 29.36
N GLU A 672 3.34 12.36 30.24
CA GLU A 672 4.72 11.90 30.06
C GLU A 672 4.75 10.45 29.55
N PHE A 673 5.63 10.17 28.60
CA PHE A 673 5.84 8.85 27.99
C PHE A 673 7.21 8.27 28.34
N SER A 674 7.42 7.00 27.99
CA SER A 674 8.68 6.29 28.22
C SER A 674 9.86 7.00 27.55
N ASN A 675 10.99 7.05 28.27
CA ASN A 675 12.24 7.60 27.79
C ASN A 675 13.06 6.45 27.22
N ASP A 676 12.99 6.28 25.91
CA ASP A 676 13.77 5.29 25.18
C ASP A 676 15.19 5.78 24.87
N GLY A 677 15.50 7.06 25.12
CA GLY A 677 16.73 7.72 24.70
C GLY A 677 16.74 8.09 23.21
N GLY A 678 15.60 7.98 22.54
CA GLY A 678 15.43 8.16 21.11
C GLY A 678 15.17 9.59 20.68
N GLN A 679 14.49 9.68 19.54
CA GLN A 679 14.06 10.90 18.85
C GLN A 679 12.69 11.36 19.37
N TRP A 680 12.36 12.66 19.20
CA TRP A 680 11.08 13.23 19.66
C TRP A 680 10.70 14.55 18.98
N PHE A 681 9.45 15.00 19.21
CA PHE A 681 9.00 16.35 18.93
C PHE A 681 9.43 17.33 20.02
N TYR A 682 10.51 18.06 19.78
CA TYR A 682 10.88 19.19 20.62
C TYR A 682 10.30 20.48 20.04
N ALA A 683 9.75 21.33 20.91
CA ALA A 683 9.27 22.65 20.54
C ALA A 683 10.37 23.43 19.78
N PRO A 684 10.03 24.18 18.72
CA PRO A 684 8.69 24.62 18.31
C PRO A 684 7.98 23.72 17.28
N ARG A 685 8.39 22.45 17.11
CA ARG A 685 7.77 21.51 16.17
C ARG A 685 6.29 21.28 16.43
N GLN A 686 5.56 21.07 15.35
CA GLN A 686 4.13 20.81 15.37
C GLN A 686 3.83 19.35 15.05
N GLY A 687 2.91 18.72 15.77
CA GLY A 687 2.52 17.34 15.48
C GLY A 687 1.82 17.17 14.13
N TYR A 688 1.00 18.15 13.76
CA TYR A 688 0.29 18.21 12.48
C TYR A 688 0.81 19.43 11.69
N PRO A 689 1.99 19.34 11.08
CA PRO A 689 2.66 20.49 10.50
C PRO A 689 2.06 20.90 9.15
N THR A 690 2.20 22.18 8.83
CA THR A 690 1.83 22.76 7.54
C THR A 690 2.99 22.58 6.52
N ILE A 691 2.78 22.84 5.22
CA ILE A 691 3.82 22.76 4.17
C ILE A 691 5.01 23.68 4.51
N GLU A 692 4.74 24.91 4.98
CA GLU A 692 5.79 25.85 5.35
C GLU A 692 6.61 25.34 6.53
N GLU A 693 5.98 24.63 7.46
CA GLU A 693 6.65 24.10 8.64
C GLU A 693 7.54 22.89 8.36
N ILE A 694 7.19 22.08 7.35
CA ILE A 694 8.02 20.97 6.85
C ILE A 694 9.01 21.40 5.76
N SER A 695 8.91 22.64 5.25
CA SER A 695 9.88 23.18 4.31
C SER A 695 11.27 23.24 4.93
N PRO A 696 12.38 23.29 4.15
CA PRO A 696 13.75 23.26 4.70
C PRO A 696 14.07 24.35 5.75
N ALA A 697 13.34 25.46 5.76
CA ALA A 697 13.50 26.54 6.74
C ALA A 697 12.53 26.43 7.94
N GLY A 698 11.57 25.50 7.89
CA GLY A 698 10.54 25.32 8.88
C GLY A 698 11.00 24.55 10.13
N PRO A 699 10.28 24.66 11.25
CA PRO A 699 10.65 24.04 12.53
C PRO A 699 10.63 22.50 12.50
N ASN A 700 9.85 21.89 11.60
CA ASN A 700 9.73 20.45 11.46
C ASN A 700 10.75 19.85 10.49
N ALA A 701 11.55 20.69 9.81
CA ALA A 701 12.59 20.24 8.90
C ALA A 701 13.65 19.38 9.62
N LEU A 702 14.02 18.30 8.95
CA LEU A 702 15.17 17.47 9.25
C LEU A 702 16.14 17.54 8.06
N ASP A 703 17.34 16.98 8.22
CA ASP A 703 18.30 16.93 7.11
C ASP A 703 18.03 15.75 6.16
N GLY A 704 17.45 14.66 6.67
CA GLY A 704 17.09 13.48 5.90
C GLY A 704 18.30 12.81 5.23
N ILE A 705 18.10 12.30 4.01
CA ILE A 705 19.17 11.75 3.18
C ILE A 705 20.00 12.90 2.59
N ILE A 706 21.27 12.97 2.97
CA ILE A 706 22.20 14.04 2.58
C ILE A 706 23.12 13.65 1.42
N ARG A 707 23.27 12.36 1.12
CA ARG A 707 24.02 11.81 -0.02
C ARG A 707 23.33 10.55 -0.54
N TYR A 708 23.26 10.38 -1.85
CA TYR A 708 22.73 9.18 -2.48
C TYR A 708 23.39 8.92 -3.83
N GLU A 709 24.02 7.77 -3.98
CA GLU A 709 24.64 7.32 -5.21
C GLU A 709 24.23 5.88 -5.52
N ASN A 710 23.90 5.62 -6.78
CA ASN A 710 23.46 4.33 -7.24
C ASN A 710 24.21 3.91 -8.52
N THR A 711 24.95 2.81 -8.46
CA THR A 711 25.62 2.18 -9.60
C THR A 711 25.07 0.77 -9.79
N PRO A 712 25.45 0.00 -10.84
CA PRO A 712 25.13 -1.43 -10.91
C PRO A 712 25.77 -2.26 -9.78
N GLN A 713 26.95 -1.87 -9.27
CA GLN A 713 27.74 -2.65 -8.32
C GLN A 713 27.33 -2.37 -6.86
N TYR A 714 26.97 -1.12 -6.54
CA TYR A 714 26.61 -0.72 -5.19
C TYR A 714 25.56 0.40 -5.14
N THR A 715 24.99 0.59 -3.96
CA THR A 715 24.29 1.82 -3.57
C THR A 715 24.98 2.39 -2.33
N TYR A 716 25.32 3.68 -2.36
CA TYR A 716 25.78 4.42 -1.20
C TYR A 716 24.73 5.45 -0.81
N THR A 717 24.41 5.53 0.47
CA THR A 717 23.54 6.57 0.99
C THR A 717 24.01 7.03 2.37
N SER A 718 23.79 8.30 2.67
CA SER A 718 24.10 8.88 3.98
C SER A 718 22.92 9.69 4.48
N GLY A 719 22.50 9.43 5.71
CA GLY A 719 21.40 10.12 6.38
C GLY A 719 21.87 10.88 7.61
N ASN A 720 21.32 12.07 7.83
CA ASN A 720 21.62 12.90 8.99
C ASN A 720 20.38 13.08 9.87
N ALA A 721 20.36 12.34 10.98
CA ALA A 721 19.26 12.34 11.94
C ALA A 721 19.53 13.26 13.15
N SER A 722 20.56 14.11 13.10
CA SER A 722 20.96 15.00 14.20
C SER A 722 19.79 15.80 14.75
N LYS A 723 19.02 16.42 13.85
CA LYS A 723 17.84 17.23 14.21
C LYS A 723 16.70 16.41 14.82
N ALA A 724 16.66 15.08 14.67
CA ALA A 724 15.60 14.25 15.25
C ALA A 724 15.71 14.12 16.79
N TYR A 725 16.88 14.43 17.36
CA TYR A 725 17.15 14.38 18.81
C TYR A 725 17.13 15.78 19.43
N ALA A 726 17.09 15.85 20.77
CA ALA A 726 17.18 17.11 21.50
C ALA A 726 18.45 17.90 21.15
N SER A 727 18.31 19.20 20.92
CA SER A 727 19.43 20.11 20.62
C SER A 727 20.45 20.24 21.76
N SER A 728 20.01 19.96 22.99
CA SER A 728 20.86 19.87 24.19
C SER A 728 21.69 18.58 24.26
N LYS A 729 21.29 17.53 23.52
CA LYS A 729 21.87 16.19 23.57
C LYS A 729 22.93 15.97 22.49
N LEU A 730 22.60 16.32 21.25
CA LEU A 730 23.47 16.09 20.09
C LEU A 730 23.89 17.41 19.41
N ASP A 731 24.98 17.36 18.67
CA ASP A 731 25.28 18.36 17.65
C ASP A 731 24.17 18.38 16.58
N MET A 732 23.69 19.56 16.17
CA MET A 732 22.55 19.66 15.25
C MET A 732 22.93 19.53 13.78
N ALA A 733 24.22 19.65 13.45
CA ALA A 733 24.70 19.50 12.09
C ALA A 733 25.29 18.10 11.84
N ASN A 734 25.96 17.49 12.83
CA ASN A 734 26.70 16.23 12.67
C ASN A 734 26.67 15.36 13.94
N GLY A 735 25.60 15.47 14.72
CA GLY A 735 25.39 14.72 15.95
C GLY A 735 25.05 13.25 15.74
N PHE A 736 24.39 12.90 14.63
CA PHE A 736 24.21 11.53 14.18
C PHE A 736 24.13 11.45 12.65
N VAL A 737 25.21 10.97 12.04
CA VAL A 737 25.31 10.68 10.61
C VAL A 737 25.51 9.18 10.42
N ARG A 738 24.69 8.57 9.58
CA ARG A 738 24.76 7.15 9.22
C ARG A 738 25.08 7.01 7.74
N ASN A 739 26.12 6.25 7.43
CA ASN A 739 26.49 5.85 6.09
C ASN A 739 26.10 4.40 5.86
N VAL A 740 25.42 4.11 4.76
CA VAL A 740 25.04 2.76 4.34
C VAL A 740 25.61 2.52 2.96
N LEU A 741 26.43 1.49 2.84
CA LEU A 741 26.99 1.01 1.58
C LEU A 741 26.48 -0.40 1.31
N PHE A 742 25.62 -0.54 0.31
CA PHE A 742 25.04 -1.82 -0.11
C PHE A 742 25.78 -2.35 -1.34
N LEU A 743 26.61 -3.37 -1.17
CA LEU A 743 27.33 -4.07 -2.24
C LEU A 743 26.43 -5.19 -2.78
N ARG A 744 26.04 -5.14 -4.05
CA ARG A 744 25.04 -6.08 -4.60
C ARG A 744 25.58 -7.48 -4.84
N SER A 745 26.76 -7.57 -5.43
CA SER A 745 27.36 -8.85 -5.82
C SER A 745 28.88 -8.78 -5.70
N PRO A 746 29.41 -8.58 -4.48
CA PRO A 746 30.85 -8.55 -4.29
C PRO A 746 31.47 -9.91 -4.67
N SER A 747 32.64 -9.91 -5.32
CA SER A 747 33.30 -11.15 -5.78
C SER A 747 33.66 -12.13 -4.67
N PHE A 748 33.78 -11.65 -3.43
CA PHE A 748 34.14 -12.45 -2.25
C PHE A 748 32.94 -13.03 -1.49
N TRP A 749 31.70 -12.73 -1.89
CA TRP A 749 30.49 -13.21 -1.21
C TRP A 749 29.32 -13.36 -2.20
N GLY A 750 28.66 -14.52 -2.23
CA GLY A 750 27.67 -14.85 -3.28
C GLY A 750 26.33 -14.10 -3.25
N LYS A 751 26.17 -13.15 -2.32
CA LYS A 751 24.94 -12.40 -2.04
C LYS A 751 25.31 -10.99 -1.56
N PRO A 752 24.34 -10.07 -1.38
CA PRO A 752 24.66 -8.72 -0.97
C PRO A 752 25.36 -8.62 0.40
N VAL A 753 26.27 -7.65 0.50
CA VAL A 753 26.96 -7.28 1.74
C VAL A 753 26.73 -5.79 1.99
N THR A 754 26.22 -5.44 3.17
CA THR A 754 25.98 -4.06 3.58
C THR A 754 26.98 -3.63 4.64
N VAL A 755 27.62 -2.47 4.46
CA VAL A 755 28.44 -1.83 5.48
C VAL A 755 27.69 -0.64 6.04
N VAL A 756 27.51 -0.60 7.36
CA VAL A 756 26.86 0.51 8.07
C VAL A 756 27.91 1.19 8.96
N PHE A 757 28.14 2.48 8.72
CA PHE A 757 29.10 3.29 9.48
C PHE A 757 28.43 4.53 10.07
N ASP A 758 28.40 4.61 11.39
CA ASP A 758 27.81 5.72 12.14
C ASP A 758 28.88 6.59 12.77
N SER A 759 28.62 7.90 12.78
CA SER A 759 29.35 8.89 13.57
C SER A 759 28.37 9.63 14.48
N VAL A 760 28.64 9.62 15.79
CA VAL A 760 27.75 10.19 16.81
C VAL A 760 28.52 11.19 17.66
N ARG A 761 28.00 12.40 17.84
CA ARG A 761 28.63 13.46 18.65
C ARG A 761 27.68 13.96 19.72
N SER A 762 27.88 13.43 20.92
CA SER A 762 27.10 13.78 22.11
C SER A 762 27.69 14.99 22.82
N LYS A 763 26.85 16.01 23.06
CA LYS A 763 27.23 17.26 23.76
C LYS A 763 27.41 17.10 25.27
N GLN A 764 26.97 15.97 25.79
CA GLN A 764 26.91 15.69 27.23
C GLN A 764 27.71 14.44 27.61
N ALA A 765 28.56 13.92 26.71
CA ALA A 765 29.29 12.67 26.93
C ALA A 765 28.37 11.45 27.21
N LEU A 766 27.10 11.53 26.80
CA LEU A 766 26.15 10.42 26.90
C LEU A 766 26.52 9.32 25.90
N PRO A 767 26.59 8.04 26.32
CA PRO A 767 26.93 6.94 25.44
C PRO A 767 25.79 6.61 24.47
N ALA A 768 26.16 6.31 23.23
CA ALA A 768 25.25 5.79 22.21
C ALA A 768 25.06 4.27 22.30
N THR A 769 23.88 3.79 21.93
CA THR A 769 23.54 2.36 21.78
C THR A 769 22.96 2.12 20.39
N PHE A 770 23.58 1.25 19.62
CA PHE A 770 23.10 0.79 18.32
C PHE A 770 22.13 -0.38 18.46
N LEU A 771 21.04 -0.34 17.68
CA LEU A 771 19.99 -1.35 17.70
C LEU A 771 19.98 -2.20 16.43
N LEU A 772 19.79 -3.51 16.60
CA LEU A 772 19.54 -4.45 15.50
C LEU A 772 18.43 -5.44 15.88
N HIS A 773 17.23 -5.21 15.36
CA HIS A 773 16.03 -5.97 15.55
C HIS A 773 15.93 -7.14 14.58
N THR A 774 15.48 -8.28 15.09
CA THR A 774 15.57 -9.57 14.43
C THR A 774 14.29 -10.37 14.65
N ALA A 775 13.92 -11.16 13.63
CA ALA A 775 12.71 -11.99 13.68
C ALA A 775 12.81 -13.14 14.70
N ASN A 776 14.00 -13.72 14.85
CA ASN A 776 14.27 -14.86 15.74
C ASN A 776 15.48 -14.57 16.62
N ASP A 777 15.72 -15.40 17.64
CA ASP A 777 16.88 -15.25 18.54
C ASP A 777 18.20 -15.31 17.75
N PRO A 778 19.02 -14.24 17.75
CA PRO A 778 20.28 -14.25 17.02
C PRO A 778 21.30 -15.18 17.70
N VAL A 779 21.88 -16.08 16.93
CA VAL A 779 22.94 -16.98 17.39
C VAL A 779 24.26 -16.22 17.43
N SER A 780 24.85 -16.07 18.62
CA SER A 780 26.11 -15.35 18.80
C SER A 780 27.31 -16.30 18.87
N GLY A 781 28.48 -15.84 18.41
CA GLY A 781 29.77 -16.52 18.65
C GLY A 781 30.35 -16.33 20.06
N ALA A 782 29.61 -15.74 21.00
CA ALA A 782 30.10 -15.51 22.36
C ALA A 782 30.22 -16.84 23.15
N PRO A 783 31.28 -17.03 23.96
CA PRO A 783 31.48 -18.26 24.74
C PRO A 783 30.48 -18.43 25.90
N GLY A 784 29.69 -17.41 26.22
CA GLY A 784 28.70 -17.45 27.30
C GLY A 784 27.74 -16.27 27.24
N VAL A 785 26.63 -16.41 27.97
CA VAL A 785 25.55 -15.42 28.06
C VAL A 785 25.15 -15.26 29.52
N THR A 786 25.05 -14.02 30.00
CA THR A 786 24.64 -13.69 31.38
C THR A 786 23.27 -13.03 31.38
N ALA A 787 22.30 -13.63 32.06
CA ALA A 787 20.98 -13.00 32.25
C ALA A 787 21.08 -11.79 33.20
N LEU A 788 20.55 -10.65 32.78
CA LEU A 788 20.49 -9.40 33.55
C LEU A 788 19.09 -9.12 34.13
N GLY A 789 18.11 -9.97 33.81
CA GLY A 789 16.69 -9.79 34.16
C GLY A 789 15.93 -8.95 33.14
N ASN A 790 14.59 -8.96 33.21
CA ASN A 790 13.69 -8.28 32.28
C ASN A 790 13.97 -8.59 30.80
N GLY A 791 14.24 -9.85 30.47
CA GLY A 791 14.53 -10.30 29.09
C GLY A 791 15.85 -9.77 28.50
N GLN A 792 16.77 -9.27 29.33
CA GLN A 792 18.08 -8.78 28.87
C GLN A 792 19.19 -9.78 29.17
N TYR A 793 20.06 -9.97 28.19
CA TYR A 793 21.14 -10.96 28.23
C TYR A 793 22.44 -10.35 27.71
N GLN A 794 23.49 -10.34 28.52
CA GLN A 794 24.82 -9.88 28.14
C GLN A 794 25.59 -11.00 27.43
N LEU A 795 26.11 -10.72 26.23
CA LEU A 795 26.97 -11.65 25.50
C LEU A 795 28.42 -11.49 25.98
N GLY A 796 29.04 -12.61 26.38
CA GLY A 796 30.35 -12.66 27.02
C GLY A 796 31.54 -12.64 26.06
N TYR A 797 31.55 -11.73 25.08
CA TYR A 797 32.68 -11.57 24.17
C TYR A 797 33.96 -11.14 24.89
N LYS A 798 35.09 -11.73 24.51
CA LYS A 798 36.42 -11.31 25.01
C LYS A 798 36.95 -10.12 24.22
N ALA A 799 37.82 -9.33 24.83
CA ALA A 799 38.52 -8.24 24.13
C ALA A 799 39.27 -8.79 22.90
N GLY A 800 39.12 -8.12 21.76
CA GLY A 800 39.70 -8.56 20.49
C GLY A 800 39.02 -9.76 19.80
N GLN A 801 38.00 -10.38 20.41
CA GLN A 801 37.24 -11.46 19.77
C GLN A 801 36.33 -10.89 18.67
N GLU A 802 36.20 -11.63 17.56
CA GLU A 802 35.19 -11.36 16.54
C GLU A 802 33.78 -11.45 17.12
N ARG A 803 32.96 -10.45 16.81
CA ARG A 803 31.58 -10.33 17.28
C ARG A 803 30.65 -10.57 16.11
N ILE A 804 30.26 -11.82 15.93
CA ILE A 804 29.36 -12.24 14.84
C ILE A 804 28.06 -12.75 15.46
N ALA A 805 26.95 -12.19 15.00
CA ALA A 805 25.61 -12.69 15.25
C ALA A 805 25.02 -13.24 13.96
N THR A 806 24.41 -14.43 14.02
CA THR A 806 23.73 -15.08 12.89
C THR A 806 22.23 -15.01 13.11
N ILE A 807 21.52 -14.44 12.14
CA ILE A 807 20.07 -14.30 12.12
C ILE A 807 19.55 -15.23 11.02
N ARG A 808 18.60 -16.12 11.36
CA ARG A 808 17.95 -17.02 10.41
C ARG A 808 16.45 -16.79 10.45
N ASN A 809 15.81 -16.69 9.29
CA ASN A 809 14.36 -16.66 9.19
C ASN A 809 13.93 -17.18 7.82
N GLY A 810 12.93 -18.08 7.78
CA GLY A 810 12.48 -18.71 6.54
C GLY A 810 13.65 -19.27 5.71
N GLY A 811 13.67 -18.94 4.42
CA GLY A 811 14.75 -19.34 3.51
C GLY A 811 16.02 -18.47 3.58
N GLY A 812 16.03 -17.42 4.40
CA GLY A 812 17.11 -16.43 4.46
C GLY A 812 17.96 -16.49 5.74
N MET A 813 19.18 -15.97 5.61
CA MET A 813 20.11 -15.79 6.72
C MET A 813 20.90 -14.48 6.56
N LEU A 814 21.28 -13.88 7.68
CA LEU A 814 22.17 -12.74 7.76
C LEU A 814 23.24 -12.99 8.83
N THR A 815 24.50 -12.72 8.52
CA THR A 815 25.53 -12.55 9.55
C THR A 815 25.81 -11.06 9.78
N ALA A 816 25.71 -10.61 11.03
CA ALA A 816 26.03 -9.26 11.45
C ALA A 816 27.35 -9.26 12.24
N GLN A 817 28.38 -8.61 11.68
CA GLN A 817 29.69 -8.46 12.30
C GLN A 817 29.84 -7.06 12.92
N THR A 818 30.17 -6.99 14.20
CA THR A 818 30.43 -5.72 14.91
C THR A 818 31.93 -5.43 14.95
N ILE A 819 32.36 -4.53 14.05
CA ILE A 819 33.76 -4.11 13.93
C ILE A 819 34.09 -3.01 14.92
N LEU A 820 33.24 -1.98 14.99
CA LEU A 820 33.32 -0.91 15.99
C LEU A 820 32.03 -0.82 16.82
N PRO A 821 32.13 -0.50 18.12
CA PRO A 821 33.37 -0.29 18.90
C PRO A 821 34.24 -1.55 19.07
N LEU A 822 35.57 -1.39 19.16
CA LEU A 822 36.54 -2.51 19.18
C LEU A 822 36.33 -3.53 20.32
N ASN A 823 35.78 -3.09 21.44
CA ASN A 823 35.46 -3.91 22.61
C ASN A 823 34.00 -3.66 23.01
N ALA A 824 33.10 -3.63 22.02
CA ALA A 824 31.70 -3.33 22.24
C ALA A 824 31.06 -4.27 23.28
N SER A 825 30.26 -3.68 24.16
CA SER A 825 29.30 -4.44 24.96
C SER A 825 28.11 -4.78 24.09
N VAL A 826 27.81 -6.07 23.94
CA VAL A 826 26.68 -6.55 23.14
C VAL A 826 25.69 -7.28 24.04
N ARG A 827 24.44 -6.83 23.99
CA ARG A 827 23.31 -7.50 24.65
C ARG A 827 22.33 -7.99 23.62
N LYS A 828 21.62 -9.07 23.93
CA LYS A 828 20.35 -9.40 23.28
C LYS A 828 19.21 -9.14 24.25
N VAL A 829 18.11 -8.59 23.75
CA VAL A 829 16.92 -8.24 24.52
C VAL A 829 15.69 -8.77 23.81
N GLY A 830 14.83 -9.48 24.52
CA GLY A 830 13.59 -9.99 23.96
C GLY A 830 13.19 -11.37 24.46
N GLY A 831 12.42 -12.06 23.63
CA GLY A 831 11.92 -13.41 23.91
C GLY A 831 11.01 -13.51 25.13
N ALA A 832 10.89 -14.73 25.65
CA ALA A 832 10.30 -14.97 26.96
C ALA A 832 11.39 -14.98 28.04
N GLN A 833 11.09 -14.52 29.25
CA GLN A 833 12.08 -14.61 30.33
C GLN A 833 12.37 -16.08 30.71
N GLU A 834 13.60 -16.53 30.45
CA GLU A 834 14.07 -17.86 30.87
C GLU A 834 14.28 -17.91 32.40
N GLY A 835 13.65 -18.89 33.08
CA GLY A 835 13.97 -19.28 34.47
C GLY A 835 13.60 -18.31 35.60
N GLY A 836 12.69 -17.35 35.40
CA GLY A 836 12.28 -16.37 36.44
C GLY A 836 10.79 -16.01 36.47
N ASN A 837 10.40 -15.08 37.35
CA ASN A 837 9.01 -14.63 37.60
C ASN A 837 8.39 -13.76 36.46
N GLY A 838 8.93 -13.78 35.23
CA GLY A 838 8.56 -12.88 34.14
C GLY A 838 9.15 -11.45 34.27
N CYS A 839 8.99 -10.63 33.24
CA CYS A 839 9.44 -9.23 33.19
C CYS A 839 8.31 -8.26 33.48
N ALA A 840 8.66 -7.09 34.03
CA ALA A 840 7.70 -6.07 34.45
C ALA A 840 6.86 -5.57 33.27
N GLN A 841 5.53 -5.57 33.39
CA GLN A 841 4.60 -5.20 32.30
C GLN A 841 3.99 -3.81 32.50
N THR A 842 3.42 -3.24 31.44
CA THR A 842 2.60 -2.03 31.50
C THR A 842 1.18 -2.39 31.07
N ASP A 843 0.19 -1.93 31.82
CA ASP A 843 -1.21 -2.01 31.41
C ASP A 843 -1.43 -1.10 30.20
N LEU A 844 -2.06 -1.62 29.15
CA LEU A 844 -2.05 -0.97 27.84
C LEU A 844 -3.13 0.09 27.66
N GLU A 845 -4.23 -0.05 28.40
CA GLU A 845 -5.36 0.90 28.36
C GLU A 845 -5.04 2.11 29.25
N THR A 846 -4.60 1.85 30.47
CA THR A 846 -4.34 2.90 31.46
C THR A 846 -2.91 3.42 31.41
N GLY A 847 -1.99 2.66 30.79
CA GLY A 847 -0.57 2.91 30.90
C GLY A 847 -0.04 2.63 32.32
N ALA A 848 -0.78 1.97 33.22
CA ALA A 848 -0.37 1.77 34.61
C ALA A 848 0.65 0.64 34.78
N VAL A 849 1.19 0.51 35.99
CA VAL A 849 2.06 -0.61 36.36
C VAL A 849 1.25 -1.91 36.40
N ALA A 850 1.68 -2.92 35.64
CA ALA A 850 1.13 -4.27 35.71
C ALA A 850 2.12 -5.26 36.36
N GLY A 851 1.61 -6.43 36.75
CA GLY A 851 2.41 -7.54 37.26
C GLY A 851 3.36 -8.10 36.20
N ASN A 852 4.30 -8.95 36.62
CA ASN A 852 5.26 -9.52 35.68
C ASN A 852 4.58 -10.50 34.71
N GLY A 853 5.09 -10.56 33.48
CA GLY A 853 4.59 -11.41 32.40
C GLY A 853 5.72 -12.09 31.63
N ALA A 854 5.39 -13.13 30.86
CA ALA A 854 6.39 -13.92 30.15
C ALA A 854 7.02 -13.17 28.96
N ASP A 855 6.25 -12.34 28.25
CA ASP A 855 6.70 -11.58 27.07
C ASP A 855 7.60 -10.41 27.46
N CYS A 856 8.83 -10.38 26.95
CA CYS A 856 9.83 -9.34 27.21
C CYS A 856 10.37 -8.69 25.92
N ARG A 857 9.63 -8.79 24.81
CA ARG A 857 10.07 -8.31 23.49
C ARG A 857 10.17 -6.78 23.41
N PHE A 858 9.28 -6.07 24.11
CA PHE A 858 9.01 -4.65 23.94
C PHE A 858 9.39 -3.81 25.16
N THR A 859 10.51 -4.13 25.80
CA THR A 859 10.94 -3.46 27.03
C THR A 859 11.57 -2.10 26.78
N VAL A 860 11.05 -1.06 27.45
CA VAL A 860 11.51 0.34 27.41
C VAL A 860 11.70 0.89 28.82
N ARG A 861 12.61 1.86 29.00
CA ARG A 861 12.83 2.50 30.30
C ARG A 861 11.70 3.47 30.63
N ARG A 862 11.12 3.29 31.82
CA ARG A 862 10.07 4.15 32.36
C ARG A 862 10.53 4.81 33.65
N ARG A 863 10.33 6.12 33.73
CA ARG A 863 10.63 6.91 34.93
C ARG A 863 9.70 6.53 36.07
N GLN A 864 10.26 6.42 37.27
CA GLN A 864 9.53 6.16 38.52
C GLN A 864 9.28 7.48 39.29
N ALA A 865 8.42 7.43 40.30
CA ALA A 865 8.08 8.61 41.11
C ALA A 865 9.30 9.21 41.83
N ASP A 866 10.26 8.37 42.23
CA ASP A 866 11.53 8.77 42.85
C ASP A 866 12.58 9.30 41.85
N GLY A 867 12.25 9.31 40.55
CA GLY A 867 13.13 9.74 39.47
C GLY A 867 14.10 8.68 38.94
N SER A 868 14.07 7.47 39.48
CA SER A 868 14.79 6.32 38.90
C SER A 868 14.11 5.82 37.62
N TYR A 869 14.76 4.89 36.91
CA TYR A 869 14.22 4.25 35.70
C TYR A 869 14.21 2.74 35.84
N LEU A 870 13.11 2.12 35.41
CA LEU A 870 12.96 0.66 35.33
C LEU A 870 12.57 0.26 33.92
N TRP A 871 13.07 -0.89 33.46
CA TRP A 871 12.64 -1.50 32.22
C TRP A 871 11.24 -2.09 32.39
N ARG A 872 10.33 -1.77 31.47
CA ARG A 872 8.97 -2.30 31.43
C ARG A 872 8.56 -2.65 30.02
N ASN A 873 7.90 -3.79 29.87
CA ASN A 873 7.36 -4.25 28.61
C ASN A 873 6.10 -3.47 28.23
N GLN A 874 6.00 -3.10 26.96
CA GLN A 874 4.83 -2.49 26.34
C GLN A 874 4.23 -3.52 25.39
N THR A 875 3.57 -4.55 25.89
CA THR A 875 3.02 -5.62 25.03
C THR A 875 1.93 -5.07 24.10
N PRO A 876 1.83 -5.44 22.81
CA PRO A 876 0.69 -5.02 22.00
C PRO A 876 -0.57 -5.84 22.31
N LEU A 877 -1.75 -5.27 22.04
CA LEU A 877 -3.00 -6.02 21.94
C LEU A 877 -3.07 -6.80 20.62
N VAL A 878 -4.12 -7.61 20.47
CA VAL A 878 -4.45 -8.22 19.18
C VAL A 878 -4.87 -7.13 18.20
N SER A 879 -4.15 -7.00 17.09
CA SER A 879 -4.53 -6.09 16.01
C SER A 879 -5.72 -6.64 15.23
N LYS A 880 -6.66 -5.76 14.89
CA LYS A 880 -7.76 -6.05 13.95
C LYS A 880 -7.39 -5.79 12.50
N GLN A 881 -6.24 -5.15 12.25
CA GLN A 881 -5.82 -4.66 10.94
C GLN A 881 -4.60 -5.44 10.38
N GLN A 882 -3.85 -6.12 11.26
CA GLN A 882 -2.75 -7.00 10.89
C GLN A 882 -3.18 -8.47 10.86
N SER A 883 -2.86 -9.14 9.76
CA SER A 883 -3.05 -10.58 9.57
C SER A 883 -1.74 -11.36 9.66
N SER A 884 -0.60 -10.68 9.57
CA SER A 884 0.74 -11.26 9.71
C SER A 884 1.43 -10.71 10.96
N THR A 885 2.30 -11.53 11.54
CA THR A 885 3.18 -11.12 12.65
C THR A 885 4.67 -11.16 12.26
N SER A 886 4.97 -11.30 10.95
CA SER A 886 6.32 -11.46 10.39
C SER A 886 7.29 -10.35 10.79
N ASP A 887 6.79 -9.12 10.93
CA ASP A 887 7.61 -7.95 11.24
C ASP A 887 7.50 -7.50 12.70
N VAL A 888 6.66 -8.15 13.53
CA VAL A 888 6.48 -7.78 14.95
C VAL A 888 7.79 -7.89 15.74
N GLY A 889 8.63 -8.85 15.36
CA GLY A 889 9.93 -9.11 15.97
C GLY A 889 9.86 -9.80 17.33
N VAL A 890 10.98 -10.44 17.68
CA VAL A 890 11.11 -11.20 18.94
C VAL A 890 12.35 -10.79 19.72
N TRP A 891 13.42 -10.37 19.04
CA TRP A 891 14.69 -10.03 19.68
C TRP A 891 15.31 -8.79 19.05
N ARG A 892 16.05 -8.03 19.85
CA ARG A 892 16.99 -7.01 19.36
C ARG A 892 18.36 -7.18 19.99
N LEU A 893 19.40 -6.82 19.24
CA LEU A 893 20.74 -6.61 19.76
C LEU A 893 20.93 -5.15 20.14
N GLU A 894 21.56 -4.90 21.28
CA GLU A 894 22.01 -3.59 21.73
C GLU A 894 23.53 -3.59 21.79
N VAL A 895 24.17 -2.76 20.95
CA VAL A 895 25.63 -2.63 20.88
C VAL A 895 26.02 -1.25 21.42
N ALA A 896 26.90 -1.21 22.41
CA ALA A 896 27.38 0.04 23.00
C ALA A 896 28.90 0.03 23.21
N ALA A 897 29.50 1.22 23.27
CA ALA A 897 30.87 1.36 23.71
C ALA A 897 31.02 0.88 25.17
N PRO A 898 32.18 0.29 25.55
CA PRO A 898 32.40 -0.18 26.92
C PRO A 898 32.53 0.95 27.94
N ALA A 899 32.73 2.19 27.49
CA ALA A 899 32.81 3.39 28.30
C ALA A 899 32.13 4.56 27.59
N ALA A 900 31.68 5.53 28.37
CA ALA A 900 31.14 6.78 27.84
C ALA A 900 32.21 7.56 27.04
N PRO A 901 31.82 8.29 25.99
CA PRO A 901 32.76 9.12 25.23
C PRO A 901 33.29 10.29 26.08
N ALA A 902 34.42 10.86 25.66
CA ALA A 902 34.81 12.16 26.17
C ALA A 902 33.83 13.24 25.67
N LEU A 903 33.74 14.36 26.38
CA LEU A 903 32.85 15.46 26.02
C LEU A 903 33.11 15.93 24.58
N ASN A 904 32.07 15.98 23.75
CA ASN A 904 32.11 16.31 22.32
C ASN A 904 32.96 15.37 21.44
N ALA A 905 33.50 14.29 21.99
CA ALA A 905 34.23 13.31 21.19
C ALA A 905 33.25 12.45 20.38
N PRO A 906 33.59 12.12 19.13
CA PRO A 906 32.76 11.23 18.32
C PRO A 906 32.85 9.78 18.82
N GLU A 907 31.71 9.10 18.85
CA GLU A 907 31.63 7.64 18.88
C GLU A 907 31.40 7.12 17.45
N TYR A 908 31.96 5.94 17.16
CA TYR A 908 31.84 5.31 15.85
C TYR A 908 31.31 3.88 15.99
N PHE A 909 30.33 3.54 15.16
CA PHE A 909 29.82 2.18 15.00
C PHE A 909 30.09 1.73 13.58
N LEU A 910 30.56 0.49 13.42
CA LEU A 910 30.86 -0.07 12.11
C LEU A 910 30.41 -1.53 12.10
N HIS A 911 29.46 -1.81 11.23
CA HIS A 911 28.85 -3.13 11.09
C HIS A 911 28.94 -3.62 9.65
N VAL A 912 29.19 -4.92 9.48
CA VAL A 912 29.14 -5.62 8.18
C VAL A 912 28.03 -6.66 8.24
N LEU A 913 27.05 -6.51 7.36
CA LEU A 913 25.84 -7.34 7.29
C LEU A 913 25.89 -8.13 5.99
N ALA A 914 26.09 -9.45 6.07
CA ALA A 914 26.23 -10.31 4.88
C ALA A 914 25.05 -11.27 4.76
N VAL A 915 24.35 -11.19 3.63
CA VAL A 915 23.16 -12.01 3.33
C VAL A 915 23.59 -13.39 2.83
N ALA A 916 22.85 -14.44 3.16
CA ALA A 916 23.06 -15.78 2.62
C ALA A 916 21.73 -16.55 2.61
N ASP A 917 21.69 -17.67 1.90
CA ASP A 917 20.63 -18.66 2.11
C ASP A 917 20.75 -19.25 3.52
N ASN A 918 19.60 -19.62 4.10
CA ASN A 918 19.58 -20.29 5.40
C ASN A 918 20.27 -21.66 5.32
N ASP A 919 21.32 -21.85 6.11
CA ASP A 919 22.13 -23.08 6.16
C ASP A 919 21.50 -24.19 7.03
N GLY A 920 20.38 -23.91 7.71
CA GLY A 920 19.71 -24.85 8.63
C GLY A 920 20.47 -25.12 9.92
N GLY A 921 21.56 -24.39 10.20
CA GLY A 921 22.41 -24.58 11.36
C GLY A 921 21.85 -23.96 12.64
N THR A 922 22.35 -24.46 13.79
CA THR A 922 22.04 -23.92 15.13
C THR A 922 23.18 -23.09 15.73
N GLY A 923 24.38 -23.18 15.15
CA GLY A 923 25.57 -22.42 15.56
C GLY A 923 25.79 -21.14 14.75
N PRO A 924 26.86 -20.38 15.08
CA PRO A 924 27.31 -19.26 14.27
C PRO A 924 27.61 -19.71 12.84
N ALA A 925 27.13 -18.96 11.85
CA ALA A 925 27.44 -19.21 10.44
C ALA A 925 28.77 -18.57 10.04
N ALA A 926 29.32 -19.01 8.92
CA ALA A 926 30.44 -18.35 8.26
C ALA A 926 30.02 -16.95 7.78
N ALA A 927 30.95 -16.00 7.88
CA ALA A 927 30.78 -14.62 7.42
C ALA A 927 31.96 -14.25 6.50
N PRO A 928 31.81 -13.27 5.58
CA PRO A 928 32.93 -12.81 4.77
C PRO A 928 33.98 -12.14 5.67
N SER A 929 35.26 -12.28 5.31
CA SER A 929 36.36 -11.59 6.00
C SER A 929 36.12 -10.07 6.01
N ALA A 930 36.18 -9.46 7.19
CA ALA A 930 36.02 -8.02 7.40
C ALA A 930 37.05 -7.53 8.43
N ILE A 931 38.16 -6.98 7.94
CA ILE A 931 39.32 -6.63 8.77
C ILE A 931 39.44 -5.12 8.86
N ARG A 932 39.32 -4.57 10.06
CA ARG A 932 39.60 -3.14 10.31
C ARG A 932 41.10 -2.89 10.13
N LEU A 933 41.43 -1.94 9.28
CA LEU A 933 42.81 -1.57 9.00
C LEU A 933 43.29 -0.46 9.93
N ALA A 934 44.61 -0.38 10.13
CA ALA A 934 45.22 0.77 10.78
C ALA A 934 45.12 1.98 9.85
N ALA A 935 44.68 3.12 10.37
CA ALA A 935 44.42 4.32 9.56
C ALA A 935 44.69 5.61 10.34
N ALA A 936 44.83 6.71 9.61
CA ALA A 936 44.91 8.04 10.20
C ALA A 936 43.62 8.39 10.97
N ALA A 937 43.69 9.34 11.91
CA ALA A 937 42.57 9.65 12.80
C ALA A 937 41.27 10.04 12.07
N ASN A 938 41.40 10.70 10.92
CA ASN A 938 40.29 11.13 10.06
C ASN A 938 39.75 10.04 9.12
N THR A 939 40.36 8.86 9.10
CA THR A 939 40.04 7.78 8.15
C THR A 939 39.59 6.53 8.92
N GLU A 940 38.43 6.00 8.55
CA GLU A 940 38.07 4.61 8.86
C GLU A 940 38.35 3.75 7.64
N ALA A 941 39.07 2.63 7.82
CA ALA A 941 39.44 1.76 6.71
C ALA A 941 39.12 0.29 7.05
N LEU A 942 38.47 -0.38 6.11
CA LEU A 942 38.07 -1.79 6.21
C LEU A 942 38.55 -2.55 4.98
N LEU A 943 39.15 -3.72 5.17
CA LEU A 943 39.41 -4.67 4.09
C LEU A 943 38.32 -5.73 4.12
N LEU A 944 37.51 -5.78 3.07
CA LEU A 944 36.49 -6.80 2.85
C LEU A 944 37.00 -7.90 1.90
N GLY A 945 36.76 -9.15 2.28
CA GLY A 945 37.35 -10.31 1.62
C GLY A 945 38.88 -10.22 1.72
N SER A 946 39.55 -10.23 0.57
CA SER A 946 41.01 -10.04 0.45
C SER A 946 41.40 -8.95 -0.55
N GLN A 947 40.43 -8.15 -1.04
CA GLN A 947 40.65 -7.28 -2.20
C GLN A 947 39.98 -5.91 -2.14
N LEU A 948 38.90 -5.70 -1.36
CA LEU A 948 38.16 -4.45 -1.39
C LEU A 948 38.46 -3.59 -0.15
N HIS A 949 39.09 -2.45 -0.34
CA HIS A 949 39.29 -1.42 0.68
C HIS A 949 38.09 -0.47 0.69
N VAL A 950 37.33 -0.47 1.78
CA VAL A 950 36.23 0.47 2.00
C VAL A 950 36.70 1.54 2.98
N LEU A 951 36.59 2.81 2.58
CA LEU A 951 37.04 3.95 3.38
C LEU A 951 35.88 4.88 3.72
N PHE A 952 35.81 5.32 4.98
CA PHE A 952 34.89 6.36 5.43
C PHE A 952 35.65 7.52 6.05
N ASN A 953 35.18 8.73 5.78
CA ASN A 953 35.63 9.92 6.47
C ASN A 953 35.09 9.96 7.90
N ARG A 954 35.96 10.21 8.88
CA ARG A 954 35.61 10.39 10.28
C ARG A 954 35.40 11.85 10.68
N ASP A 955 35.87 12.78 9.86
CA ASP A 955 35.73 14.22 10.08
C ASP A 955 34.35 14.72 9.65
N VAL A 956 34.02 15.94 10.10
CA VAL A 956 32.81 16.65 9.67
C VAL A 956 32.98 17.25 8.27
N ALA A 957 34.16 17.80 7.98
CA ALA A 957 34.45 18.36 6.66
C ALA A 957 34.78 17.22 5.67
N PRO A 958 34.39 17.36 4.39
CA PRO A 958 34.79 16.39 3.36
C PRO A 958 36.31 16.20 3.31
N ALA A 959 36.76 14.96 3.19
CA ALA A 959 38.17 14.62 3.29
C ALA A 959 38.96 15.07 2.06
N ALA A 960 40.01 15.86 2.27
CA ALA A 960 41.02 16.15 1.25
C ALA A 960 42.08 15.03 1.16
N ARG A 961 42.19 14.18 2.19
CA ARG A 961 43.17 13.10 2.27
C ARG A 961 42.70 11.98 3.19
N MET A 962 42.94 10.74 2.78
CA MET A 962 42.72 9.54 3.59
C MET A 962 43.98 8.66 3.55
N ASP A 963 44.45 8.21 4.72
CA ASP A 963 45.64 7.38 4.84
C ASP A 963 45.35 6.11 5.65
N TRP A 964 45.81 4.96 5.16
CA TRP A 964 45.65 3.67 5.83
C TRP A 964 46.81 2.71 5.53
N VAL A 965 46.92 1.65 6.32
CA VAL A 965 47.88 0.57 6.11
C VAL A 965 47.13 -0.72 5.82
N SER A 966 47.46 -1.36 4.70
CA SER A 966 46.89 -2.64 4.31
C SER A 966 47.98 -3.71 4.20
N THR A 967 47.63 -4.96 4.49
CA THR A 967 48.50 -6.11 4.24
C THR A 967 48.66 -6.41 2.75
N HIS A 968 47.86 -5.81 1.87
CA HIS A 968 47.86 -6.05 0.43
C HIS A 968 48.41 -4.83 -0.34
N ALA A 969 49.24 -5.11 -1.35
CA ALA A 969 49.87 -4.11 -2.23
C ALA A 969 48.93 -3.57 -3.32
N GLY A 970 47.79 -4.23 -3.53
CA GLY A 970 46.76 -3.88 -4.50
C GLY A 970 45.37 -4.24 -3.99
N GLY A 971 44.34 -3.80 -4.69
CA GLY A 971 42.94 -4.00 -4.34
C GLY A 971 42.07 -2.88 -4.87
N ALA A 972 40.77 -3.16 -5.01
CA ALA A 972 39.78 -2.16 -5.36
C ALA A 972 39.52 -1.26 -4.15
N ILE A 973 39.21 0.01 -4.41
CA ILE A 973 38.95 1.01 -3.39
C ILE A 973 37.56 1.57 -3.58
N LEU A 974 36.81 1.68 -2.49
CA LEU A 974 35.58 2.45 -2.42
C LEU A 974 35.64 3.41 -1.24
N ALA A 975 35.89 4.68 -1.53
CA ALA A 975 36.04 5.73 -0.54
C ALA A 975 34.82 6.65 -0.50
N THR A 976 34.37 7.03 0.70
CA THR A 976 33.17 7.86 0.90
C THR A 976 33.47 9.06 1.79
N GLY A 977 32.73 10.15 1.61
CA GLY A 977 32.92 11.39 2.39
C GLY A 977 34.11 12.23 1.91
N LEU A 978 34.50 12.07 0.64
CA LEU A 978 35.45 12.93 -0.06
C LEU A 978 34.80 14.25 -0.48
N LYS A 979 35.60 15.23 -0.91
CA LYS A 979 35.09 16.44 -1.55
C LYS A 979 34.37 16.05 -2.84
N PRO A 980 33.13 16.48 -3.07
CA PRO A 980 32.42 16.21 -4.32
C PRO A 980 33.13 16.80 -5.54
N GLY A 981 33.23 16.03 -6.63
CA GLY A 981 33.77 16.50 -7.91
C GLY A 981 35.26 16.91 -7.88
N ALA A 982 36.05 16.38 -6.94
CA ALA A 982 37.46 16.68 -6.81
C ALA A 982 38.32 15.50 -7.32
N HIS A 983 39.51 15.80 -7.85
CA HIS A 983 40.47 14.78 -8.28
C HIS A 983 41.32 14.30 -7.12
N TYR A 984 41.59 13.00 -7.07
CA TYR A 984 42.41 12.35 -6.06
C TYR A 984 43.49 11.49 -6.70
N ALA A 985 44.72 11.59 -6.19
CA ALA A 985 45.81 10.67 -6.50
C ALA A 985 45.86 9.55 -5.46
N LEU A 986 45.95 8.31 -5.94
CA LEU A 986 46.16 7.12 -5.12
C LEU A 986 47.64 6.73 -5.14
N THR A 987 48.25 6.60 -3.98
CA THR A 987 49.65 6.16 -3.83
C THR A 987 49.75 5.03 -2.83
N SER A 988 50.71 4.12 -3.04
CA SER A 988 51.04 3.07 -2.09
C SER A 988 52.55 2.90 -1.98
N ALA A 989 53.04 2.62 -0.76
CA ALA A 989 54.44 2.39 -0.47
C ALA A 989 54.61 1.30 0.60
N PRO A 990 55.68 0.49 0.57
CA PRO A 990 55.98 -0.45 1.64
C PRO A 990 56.08 0.23 3.02
N ALA A 991 55.47 -0.36 4.04
CA ALA A 991 55.46 0.15 5.41
C ALA A 991 55.51 -0.99 6.44
N ALA A 992 55.75 -0.66 7.71
CA ALA A 992 55.70 -1.66 8.78
C ALA A 992 54.28 -2.26 8.86
N GLY A 993 54.18 -3.59 8.69
CA GLY A 993 52.91 -4.31 8.70
C GLY A 993 52.18 -4.40 7.34
N GLY A 994 52.80 -3.94 6.23
CA GLY A 994 52.25 -4.09 4.88
C GLY A 994 52.61 -2.94 3.94
N TYR A 995 51.59 -2.26 3.43
CA TYR A 995 51.67 -1.15 2.49
C TYR A 995 50.90 0.03 3.06
N ALA A 996 51.55 1.18 3.18
CA ALA A 996 50.90 2.45 3.47
C ALA A 996 50.28 2.99 2.18
N TRP A 997 49.00 3.28 2.23
CA TRP A 997 48.20 3.83 1.16
C TRP A 997 47.78 5.26 1.50
N SER A 998 47.76 6.13 0.49
CA SER A 998 47.26 7.49 0.61
C SER A 998 46.39 7.82 -0.60
N LEU A 999 45.18 8.27 -0.32
CA LEU A 999 44.29 8.88 -1.29
C LEU A 999 44.22 10.38 -0.97
N ALA A 1000 44.82 11.21 -1.81
CA ALA A 1000 44.96 12.64 -1.54
C ALA A 1000 44.48 13.49 -2.73
N GLU A 1001 43.80 14.59 -2.43
CA GLU A 1001 43.36 15.57 -3.42
C GLU A 1001 44.54 16.04 -4.28
N ALA A 1002 44.34 16.09 -5.58
CA ALA A 1002 45.34 16.43 -6.58
C ALA A 1002 44.71 17.28 -7.69
N ALA A 1003 45.55 17.94 -8.48
CA ALA A 1003 45.09 18.57 -9.71
C ALA A 1003 44.69 17.49 -10.73
N ASP A 1004 43.74 17.81 -11.61
CA ASP A 1004 43.40 16.94 -12.75
C ASP A 1004 44.65 16.63 -13.58
N GLY A 1005 44.81 15.36 -13.93
CA GLY A 1005 45.98 14.84 -14.60
C GLY A 1005 46.03 13.32 -14.63
N ALA A 1006 47.02 12.80 -15.35
CA ALA A 1006 47.25 11.36 -15.48
C ALA A 1006 47.45 10.69 -14.11
N GLY A 1007 46.73 9.60 -13.86
CA GLY A 1007 46.81 8.82 -12.61
C GLY A 1007 45.99 9.40 -11.45
N THR A 1008 45.14 10.39 -11.70
CA THR A 1008 44.14 10.88 -10.74
C THR A 1008 42.75 10.35 -11.06
N TYR A 1009 41.90 10.29 -10.05
CA TYR A 1009 40.53 9.76 -10.13
C TYR A 1009 39.55 10.80 -9.59
N LEU A 1010 38.44 11.01 -10.30
CA LEU A 1010 37.43 11.99 -9.96
C LEU A 1010 36.42 11.40 -8.98
N SER A 1011 36.23 12.04 -7.82
CA SER A 1011 35.13 11.71 -6.93
C SER A 1011 33.78 12.15 -7.53
N SER A 1012 32.72 11.41 -7.25
CA SER A 1012 31.37 11.76 -7.68
C SER A 1012 30.87 13.07 -7.05
N ASP A 1013 29.72 13.55 -7.53
CA ASP A 1013 29.00 14.67 -6.91
C ASP A 1013 28.46 14.35 -5.50
N GLN A 1014 28.51 13.07 -5.10
CA GLN A 1014 28.20 12.61 -3.74
C GLN A 1014 29.43 12.47 -2.85
N GLY A 1015 30.63 12.70 -3.38
CA GLY A 1015 31.89 12.51 -2.65
C GLY A 1015 32.24 11.04 -2.44
N VAL A 1016 31.88 10.18 -3.40
CA VAL A 1016 32.27 8.77 -3.47
C VAL A 1016 33.34 8.60 -4.54
N LEU A 1017 34.31 7.73 -4.30
CA LEU A 1017 35.33 7.37 -5.28
C LEU A 1017 35.48 5.86 -5.34
N SER A 1018 35.27 5.29 -6.52
CA SER A 1018 35.51 3.86 -6.79
C SER A 1018 36.71 3.71 -7.73
N ILE A 1019 37.68 2.89 -7.34
CA ILE A 1019 38.86 2.54 -8.14
C ILE A 1019 38.92 1.01 -8.20
N GLU A 1020 38.97 0.43 -9.40
CA GLU A 1020 39.02 -1.04 -9.59
C GLU A 1020 40.44 -1.61 -9.55
#